data_AF-A0A660RGV5-F1
#
_entry.id   AF-A0A660RGV5-F1
#
_cell.length_a   1.000
_cell.length_b   1.000
_cell.length_c   1.000
_cell.angle_alpha   90.00
_cell.angle_beta   90.00
_cell.angle_gamma   90.00
#
_symmetry.space_group_name_H-M   'P 1'
#
loop_
_entity.id
_entity.type
_entity.pdbx_description
1 polymer ?
#
loop_
_entity_poly.entity_id
_entity_poly.type
_entity_poly.pdbx_seq_one_letter_code
_entity_poly.pdbx_strand_id
1 'polypeptide(L)'
;MKGSFFVRHKVAIIWAIVIIFGVSIAFWSIMGYLTPVRKKKASQYKPEPEDYAAVFSMDGTLTSANYWIRPSDLENNVNSLISQYKQFGYAVDDLFNEPTLRIRTLKGMINSNLIQYIGVKNHFEIDEKTVEQRVDAIVNKYFKDPKQKQAILSKFGTEKRFREELTRDVRTSILHDKVVNALAPVTEEDMKTYFEKNIQEIKEKYEKAKAKHILVDKKEDAEKILKELKDKKTFDALAKEYSMDTATKNNGGELGWFTHGQMAKPFEDAVFKAEKDNVVGPVKTQFGWHVIKVEDLLKLDTFDELKAATSVYSEISKQLQNEKFSKFLDDYKKKHNFSYEIMDGVLVLWDEYLKLTDATEINYDALEDIKDKIGNMIYVDQSKKAIADDVDDRLLALYTNVLNLLEKHYSAQKEDIDKYRILTLTIPATMKSADIPTLEKSVKDIEKKMENASTNTRNELDMKKLSLESGIKYLNLKEEFSKKGITLDKAADYSRNLQKEEKEVKDEYKIVLETLYKKAPYSSVVLSKLHALEPNNKEVTVKYYENRFEQIKSYVSNENTYNYLKSQIDPILSEIKSNLNSIAQDTTAATKTRLSAYEVLVYIDETMNNSYAILSDLQKIKMISPNYPDIDKKIKAAEHDIEMIESARATETAVSTPSTTETTTLKSATSATATSK
;
A
#
# COMPACT_ATOMS: atom_id res chain seq x y z
N MET A 1 -2.26 -20.64 -2.13
CA MET A 1 -2.52 -19.21 -1.83
C MET A 1 -1.38 -18.65 -0.99
N LYS A 2 -0.34 -18.11 -1.63
CA LYS A 2 0.68 -17.28 -0.96
C LYS A 2 0.31 -15.84 -1.26
N GLY A 3 -0.36 -15.18 -0.31
CA GLY A 3 -0.68 -13.75 -0.42
C GLY A 3 0.62 -12.95 -0.52
N SER A 4 0.77 -12.24 -1.63
CA SER A 4 1.91 -11.36 -1.89
C SER A 4 2.18 -10.45 -0.69
N PHE A 5 3.43 -10.45 -0.23
CA PHE A 5 4.00 -9.55 0.78
C PHE A 5 3.65 -8.07 0.52
N PHE A 6 3.38 -7.71 -0.75
CA PHE A 6 2.95 -6.38 -1.18
C PHE A 6 1.49 -6.03 -0.87
N VAL A 7 0.63 -6.96 -0.47
CA VAL A 7 -0.78 -6.66 -0.12
C VAL A 7 -0.93 -6.33 1.37
N ARG A 8 -0.19 -7.02 2.25
CA ARG A 8 -0.26 -6.80 3.71
C ARG A 8 0.36 -5.47 4.16
N HIS A 9 1.33 -4.93 3.43
CA HIS A 9 1.99 -3.67 3.77
C HIS A 9 1.41 -2.43 3.07
N LYS A 10 0.44 -2.59 2.15
CA LYS A 10 -0.22 -1.47 1.45
C LYS A 10 -1.04 -0.59 2.39
N VAL A 11 -1.73 -1.18 3.36
CA VAL A 11 -2.57 -0.41 4.30
C VAL A 11 -1.71 0.35 5.31
N ALA A 12 -0.65 -0.27 5.84
CA ALA A 12 0.25 0.37 6.82
C ALA A 12 1.10 1.51 6.22
N ILE A 13 1.53 1.40 4.96
CA ILE A 13 2.28 2.47 4.26
C ILE A 13 1.36 3.65 3.92
N ILE A 14 0.07 3.42 3.65
CA ILE A 14 -0.93 4.48 3.48
C ILE A 14 -1.11 5.27 4.80
N TRP A 15 -1.06 4.61 5.97
CA TRP A 15 -1.11 5.30 7.27
C TRP A 15 0.17 6.06 7.60
N ALA A 16 1.35 5.54 7.25
CA ALA A 16 2.61 6.25 7.44
C ALA A 16 2.71 7.53 6.57
N ILE A 17 2.20 7.48 5.34
CA ILE A 17 2.16 8.65 4.45
C ILE A 17 1.09 9.66 4.90
N VAL A 18 -0.09 9.22 5.35
CA VAL A 18 -1.16 10.12 5.84
C VAL A 18 -0.78 10.80 7.18
N ILE A 19 -0.02 10.15 8.05
CA ILE A 19 0.42 10.72 9.34
C ILE A 19 1.64 11.64 9.16
N ILE A 20 2.57 11.31 8.26
CA ILE A 20 3.71 12.18 7.93
C ILE A 20 3.27 13.38 7.09
N PHE A 21 2.23 13.23 6.25
CA PHE A 21 1.61 14.33 5.49
C PHE A 21 0.43 15.01 6.19
N GLY A 22 0.03 14.61 7.40
CA GLY A 22 -0.96 15.36 8.20
C GLY A 22 -0.54 16.81 8.45
N VAL A 23 0.76 17.10 8.39
CA VAL A 23 1.35 18.46 8.41
C VAL A 23 1.48 19.07 7.01
N SER A 24 1.50 18.25 5.96
CA SER A 24 1.54 18.67 4.54
C SER A 24 0.15 18.91 3.93
N ILE A 25 -0.91 18.32 4.50
CA ILE A 25 -2.31 18.58 4.15
C ILE A 25 -2.69 20.02 4.54
N ALA A 26 -2.01 20.61 5.53
CA ALA A 26 -2.12 22.03 5.85
C ALA A 26 -1.57 22.97 4.75
N PHE A 27 -0.83 22.46 3.75
CA PHE A 27 -0.22 23.25 2.68
C PHE A 27 -1.01 23.27 1.36
N TRP A 28 -2.13 22.54 1.27
CA TRP A 28 -2.92 22.43 0.04
C TRP A 28 -4.41 22.71 0.21
N SER A 29 -4.86 23.08 1.41
CA SER A 29 -6.23 23.49 1.61
C SER A 29 -6.36 25.00 1.42
N ILE A 30 -7.28 25.37 0.53
CA ILE A 30 -7.95 26.68 0.39
C ILE A 30 -7.51 27.50 -0.85
N MET A 31 -7.40 26.92 -2.05
CA MET A 31 -7.56 27.76 -3.25
C MET A 31 -9.02 28.23 -3.36
N GLY A 32 -9.34 29.36 -2.72
CA GLY A 32 -10.66 29.96 -2.82
C GLY A 32 -10.97 31.19 -1.97
N TYR A 33 -10.07 31.77 -1.18
CA TYR A 33 -10.40 33.05 -0.52
C TYR A 33 -9.89 34.25 -1.32
N LEU A 34 -10.86 34.97 -1.89
CA LEU A 34 -10.79 36.33 -2.40
C LEU A 34 -10.01 36.50 -3.72
N THR A 35 -10.68 36.18 -4.83
CA THR A 35 -10.52 37.05 -6.00
C THR A 35 -10.78 38.49 -5.55
N PRO A 36 -9.91 39.48 -5.85
CA PRO A 36 -10.34 40.86 -5.80
C PRO A 36 -11.38 40.98 -6.90
N VAL A 37 -12.65 40.92 -6.49
CA VAL A 37 -13.78 41.31 -7.33
C VAL A 37 -13.40 42.69 -7.86
N ARG A 38 -13.12 42.78 -9.17
CA ARG A 38 -13.29 44.02 -9.91
C ARG A 38 -14.61 44.59 -9.42
N LYS A 39 -14.60 45.76 -8.78
CA LYS A 39 -15.79 46.47 -8.27
C LYS A 39 -16.80 46.68 -9.41
N LYS A 40 -17.52 45.64 -9.78
CA LYS A 40 -18.86 45.68 -10.37
C LYS A 40 -19.76 45.28 -9.21
N LYS A 41 -20.77 46.12 -8.95
CA LYS A 41 -21.76 45.94 -7.87
C LYS A 41 -22.16 44.46 -7.78
N ALA A 42 -21.58 43.75 -6.81
CA ALA A 42 -21.94 42.37 -6.54
C ALA A 42 -23.31 42.41 -5.88
N SER A 43 -24.27 41.69 -6.47
CA SER A 43 -25.46 41.25 -5.76
C SER A 43 -25.05 40.70 -4.39
N GLN A 44 -25.76 41.06 -3.32
CA GLN A 44 -25.59 40.46 -1.98
C GLN A 44 -26.05 39.00 -2.01
N TYR A 45 -25.29 38.13 -2.65
CA TYR A 45 -25.52 36.70 -2.56
C TYR A 45 -25.16 36.24 -1.15
N LYS A 46 -26.16 35.75 -0.41
CA LYS A 46 -25.97 35.12 0.90
C LYS A 46 -25.84 33.61 0.64
N PRO A 47 -24.68 33.00 0.90
CA PRO A 47 -24.50 31.58 0.67
C PRO A 47 -25.43 30.76 1.55
N GLU A 48 -26.10 29.78 0.97
CA GLU A 48 -26.97 28.84 1.69
C GLU A 48 -26.23 27.49 1.87
N PRO A 49 -26.61 26.65 2.86
CA PRO A 49 -25.91 25.39 3.14
C PRO A 49 -25.78 24.45 1.94
N GLU A 50 -26.79 24.44 1.07
CA GLU A 50 -26.86 23.65 -0.16
C GLU A 50 -25.80 24.05 -1.22
N ASP A 51 -25.19 25.23 -1.11
CA ASP A 51 -24.09 25.66 -1.97
C ASP A 51 -22.74 25.02 -1.62
N TYR A 52 -22.68 24.30 -0.51
CA TYR A 52 -21.45 23.75 0.06
C TYR A 52 -21.34 22.25 -0.20
N ALA A 53 -20.12 21.70 -0.15
CA ALA A 53 -19.91 20.26 -0.17
C ALA A 53 -20.24 19.62 1.19
N ALA A 54 -19.93 20.33 2.27
CA ALA A 54 -20.34 19.95 3.61
C ALA A 54 -20.46 21.15 4.54
N VAL A 55 -21.38 21.03 5.49
CA VAL A 55 -21.57 21.97 6.59
C VAL A 55 -21.49 21.21 7.91
N PHE A 56 -21.20 21.90 9.01
CA PHE A 56 -21.24 21.27 10.33
C PHE A 56 -21.93 22.15 11.36
N SER A 57 -22.43 21.49 12.39
CA SER A 57 -23.23 22.06 13.47
C SER A 57 -22.61 21.74 14.82
N MET A 58 -22.84 22.63 15.76
CA MET A 58 -22.45 22.50 17.17
C MET A 58 -23.71 22.69 18.01
N ASP A 59 -24.00 21.75 18.90
CA ASP A 59 -25.16 21.80 19.80
C ASP A 59 -26.49 22.01 19.02
N GLY A 60 -26.62 21.31 17.89
CA GLY A 60 -27.77 21.41 16.99
C GLY A 60 -27.87 22.72 16.18
N THR A 61 -26.89 23.62 16.32
CA THR A 61 -26.86 24.92 15.62
C THR A 61 -25.79 24.95 14.55
N LEU A 62 -26.18 25.33 13.33
CA LEU A 62 -25.27 25.46 12.21
C LEU A 62 -24.18 26.51 12.48
N THR A 63 -22.92 26.20 12.19
CA THR A 63 -21.83 27.16 12.39
C THR A 63 -21.82 28.26 11.33
N SER A 64 -20.95 29.26 11.48
CA SER A 64 -20.71 30.24 10.42
C SER A 64 -20.22 29.57 9.12
N ALA A 65 -20.65 30.12 7.98
CA ALA A 65 -20.21 29.71 6.64
C ALA A 65 -18.69 29.73 6.42
N ASN A 66 -17.95 30.44 7.28
CA ASN A 66 -16.48 30.44 7.29
C ASN A 66 -15.87 29.07 7.62
N TYR A 67 -16.64 28.16 8.21
CA TYR A 67 -16.18 26.82 8.60
C TYR A 67 -16.73 25.71 7.68
N TRP A 68 -17.57 26.04 6.71
CA TRP A 68 -18.13 25.06 5.78
C TRP A 68 -17.17 24.78 4.62
N ILE A 69 -17.35 23.65 3.95
CA ILE A 69 -16.46 23.18 2.88
C ILE A 69 -17.07 23.52 1.53
N ARG A 70 -16.40 24.35 0.73
CA ARG A 70 -16.88 24.64 -0.64
C ARG A 70 -16.57 23.48 -1.58
N PRO A 71 -17.39 23.26 -2.62
CA PRO A 71 -17.13 22.23 -3.63
C PRO A 71 -15.75 22.40 -4.29
N SER A 72 -15.36 23.64 -4.63
CA SER A 72 -14.06 23.92 -5.23
C SER A 72 -12.88 23.60 -4.31
N ASP A 73 -13.02 23.83 -3.00
CA ASP A 73 -11.97 23.52 -2.04
C ASP A 73 -11.80 22.01 -1.92
N LEU A 74 -12.90 21.25 -1.82
CA LEU A 74 -12.87 19.79 -1.81
C LEU A 74 -12.20 19.25 -3.09
N GLU A 75 -12.66 19.73 -4.25
CA GLU A 75 -12.16 19.30 -5.56
C GLU A 75 -10.65 19.53 -5.71
N ASN A 76 -10.17 20.71 -5.30
CA ASN A 76 -8.74 21.03 -5.37
C ASN A 76 -7.90 20.12 -4.46
N ASN A 77 -8.38 19.82 -3.25
CA ASN A 77 -7.66 18.93 -2.33
C ASN A 77 -7.64 17.48 -2.85
N VAL A 78 -8.77 16.99 -3.37
CA VAL A 78 -8.87 15.64 -3.94
C VAL A 78 -7.96 15.49 -5.16
N ASN A 79 -7.99 16.45 -6.10
CA ASN A 79 -7.14 16.41 -7.28
C ASN A 79 -5.65 16.51 -6.96
N SER A 80 -5.28 17.29 -5.94
CA SER A 80 -3.91 17.34 -5.42
C SER A 80 -3.48 15.98 -4.89
N LEU A 81 -4.35 15.32 -4.12
CA LEU A 81 -4.09 13.99 -3.59
C LEU A 81 -3.94 12.96 -4.71
N ILE A 82 -4.87 12.91 -5.67
CA ILE A 82 -4.81 12.01 -6.83
C ILE A 82 -3.52 12.23 -7.64
N SER A 83 -3.11 13.49 -7.83
CA SER A 83 -1.88 13.82 -8.53
C SER A 83 -0.64 13.26 -7.81
N GLN A 84 -0.63 13.31 -6.47
CA GLN A 84 0.44 12.71 -5.66
C GLN A 84 0.44 11.18 -5.80
N TYR A 85 -0.72 10.52 -5.74
CA TYR A 85 -0.82 9.08 -5.99
C TYR A 85 -0.26 8.71 -7.38
N LYS A 86 -0.61 9.47 -8.41
CA LYS A 86 -0.08 9.28 -9.78
C LYS A 86 1.43 9.48 -9.85
N GLN A 87 2.00 10.44 -9.12
CA GLN A 87 3.46 10.66 -9.05
C GLN A 87 4.20 9.48 -8.42
N PHE A 88 3.60 8.79 -7.46
CA PHE A 88 4.13 7.54 -6.89
C PHE A 88 3.77 6.30 -7.72
N GLY A 89 3.16 6.49 -8.90
CA GLY A 89 2.82 5.40 -9.81
C GLY A 89 1.57 4.62 -9.45
N TYR A 90 0.70 5.17 -8.59
CA TYR A 90 -0.59 4.59 -8.28
C TYR A 90 -1.66 5.12 -9.23
N ALA A 91 -2.32 4.21 -9.95
CA ALA A 91 -3.59 4.51 -10.61
C ALA A 91 -4.68 4.66 -9.54
N VAL A 92 -5.48 5.72 -9.65
CA VAL A 92 -6.67 5.94 -8.84
C VAL A 92 -7.87 5.68 -9.73
N ASP A 93 -8.69 4.71 -9.37
CA ASP A 93 -9.95 4.44 -10.07
C ASP A 93 -11.01 5.47 -9.67
N ASP A 94 -11.58 6.15 -10.66
CA ASP A 94 -12.52 7.27 -10.43
C ASP A 94 -13.87 6.83 -9.86
N LEU A 95 -14.22 5.54 -9.94
CA LEU A 95 -15.49 5.02 -9.42
C LEU A 95 -15.34 4.36 -8.04
N PHE A 96 -14.21 3.69 -7.80
CA PHE A 96 -14.01 2.89 -6.59
C PHE A 96 -13.09 3.54 -5.58
N ASN A 97 -12.02 4.21 -6.02
CA ASN A 97 -11.03 4.80 -5.12
C ASN A 97 -11.34 6.27 -4.85
N GLU A 98 -11.70 7.02 -5.88
CA GLU A 98 -11.94 8.47 -5.77
C GLU A 98 -13.01 8.82 -4.73
N PRO A 99 -14.20 8.18 -4.67
CA PRO A 99 -15.21 8.56 -3.67
C PRO A 99 -14.72 8.34 -2.23
N THR A 100 -13.93 7.29 -2.01
CA THR A 100 -13.30 7.03 -0.71
C THR A 100 -12.26 8.09 -0.37
N LEU A 101 -11.41 8.47 -1.33
CA LEU A 101 -10.44 9.55 -1.15
C LEU A 101 -11.14 10.89 -0.89
N ARG A 102 -12.24 11.16 -1.58
CA ARG A 102 -13.06 12.36 -1.42
C ARG A 102 -13.69 12.45 -0.03
N ILE A 103 -14.32 11.38 0.46
CA ILE A 103 -14.87 11.34 1.83
C ILE A 103 -13.78 11.53 2.87
N ARG A 104 -12.64 10.85 2.73
CA ARG A 104 -11.52 10.99 3.68
C ARG A 104 -10.96 12.42 3.68
N THR A 105 -10.82 13.01 2.50
CA THR A 105 -10.39 14.41 2.34
C THR A 105 -11.39 15.36 3.00
N LEU A 106 -12.69 15.18 2.71
CA LEU A 106 -13.78 15.97 3.27
C LEU A 106 -13.78 15.92 4.81
N LYS A 107 -13.68 14.72 5.40
CA LYS A 107 -13.57 14.55 6.86
C LYS A 107 -12.33 15.21 7.45
N GLY A 108 -11.19 15.11 6.77
CA GLY A 108 -9.96 15.80 7.16
C GLY A 108 -10.14 17.32 7.18
N MET A 109 -10.79 17.88 6.16
CA MET A 109 -11.11 19.31 6.08
C MET A 109 -12.11 19.74 7.16
N ILE A 110 -13.15 18.94 7.42
CA ILE A 110 -14.10 19.18 8.51
C ILE A 110 -13.39 19.21 9.86
N ASN A 111 -12.50 18.25 10.15
CA ASN A 111 -11.71 18.24 11.38
C ASN A 111 -10.80 19.48 11.47
N SER A 112 -10.14 19.86 10.38
CA SER A 112 -9.31 21.08 10.33
C SER A 112 -10.12 22.33 10.64
N ASN A 113 -11.32 22.46 10.07
CA ASN A 113 -12.21 23.60 10.33
C ASN A 113 -12.80 23.58 11.75
N LEU A 114 -13.04 22.40 12.33
CA LEU A 114 -13.42 22.27 13.74
C LEU A 114 -12.30 22.78 14.67
N ILE A 115 -11.04 22.48 14.37
CA ILE A 115 -9.89 22.99 15.15
C ILE A 115 -9.82 24.52 15.06
N GLN A 116 -10.05 25.09 13.88
CA GLN A 116 -10.12 26.56 13.73
C GLN A 116 -11.29 27.16 14.51
N TYR A 117 -12.45 26.50 14.51
CA TYR A 117 -13.62 26.90 15.31
C TYR A 117 -13.28 26.91 16.80
N ILE A 118 -12.66 25.85 17.31
CA ILE A 118 -12.18 25.76 18.70
C ILE A 118 -11.18 26.88 18.99
N GLY A 119 -10.26 27.13 18.04
CA GLY A 119 -9.29 28.21 18.06
C GLY A 119 -9.93 29.57 18.37
N VAL A 120 -10.90 29.94 17.55
CA VAL A 120 -11.63 31.21 17.65
C VAL A 120 -12.48 31.27 18.92
N LYS A 121 -13.17 30.18 19.27
CA LYS A 121 -14.01 30.12 20.49
C LYS A 121 -13.22 30.27 21.79
N ASN A 122 -11.97 29.84 21.81
CA ASN A 122 -11.07 30.00 22.94
C ASN A 122 -10.22 31.26 22.87
N HIS A 123 -10.49 32.17 21.92
CA HIS A 123 -9.79 33.45 21.75
C HIS A 123 -8.26 33.30 21.60
N PHE A 124 -7.80 32.24 20.92
CA PHE A 124 -6.38 32.09 20.63
C PHE A 124 -5.94 33.15 19.61
N GLU A 125 -5.17 34.13 20.07
CA GLU A 125 -4.62 35.18 19.22
C GLU A 125 -3.48 34.66 18.34
N ILE A 126 -3.36 35.16 17.12
CA ILE A 126 -2.24 34.84 16.21
C ILE A 126 -1.37 36.08 16.08
N ASP A 127 -0.08 35.93 16.38
CA ASP A 127 0.89 37.01 16.18
C ASP A 127 1.23 37.13 14.70
N GLU A 128 0.79 38.23 14.07
CA GLU A 128 1.01 38.50 12.65
C GLU A 128 2.49 38.62 12.29
N LYS A 129 3.35 39.04 13.24
CA LYS A 129 4.79 39.07 13.01
C LYS A 129 5.35 37.66 12.87
N THR A 130 4.88 36.71 13.68
CA THR A 130 5.25 35.30 13.56
C THR A 130 4.77 34.70 12.23
N VAL A 131 3.58 35.08 11.76
CA VAL A 131 3.07 34.66 10.44
C VAL A 131 4.00 35.14 9.33
N GLU A 132 4.30 36.44 9.29
CA GLU A 132 5.15 37.06 8.28
C GLU A 132 6.55 36.42 8.26
N GLN A 133 7.17 36.23 9.43
CA GLN A 133 8.47 35.58 9.56
C GLN A 133 8.48 34.13 9.03
N ARG A 134 7.43 33.34 9.31
CA ARG A 134 7.32 31.97 8.79
C ARG A 134 7.12 31.99 7.26
N VAL A 135 6.28 32.88 6.74
CA VAL A 135 6.07 33.05 5.30
C VAL A 135 7.39 33.41 4.62
N ASP A 136 8.12 34.40 5.13
CA ASP A 136 9.42 34.80 4.61
C ASP A 136 10.43 33.66 4.62
N ALA A 137 10.52 32.90 5.71
CA ALA A 137 11.41 31.76 5.80
C ALA A 137 11.12 30.70 4.72
N ILE A 138 9.84 30.41 4.50
CA ILE A 138 9.39 29.44 3.50
C ILE A 138 9.68 29.96 2.08
N VAL A 139 9.28 31.20 1.76
CA VAL A 139 9.52 31.80 0.45
C VAL A 139 11.02 31.84 0.15
N ASN A 140 11.83 32.32 1.10
CA ASN A 140 13.27 32.40 0.94
C ASN A 140 13.91 31.02 0.75
N LYS A 141 13.39 29.97 1.40
CA LYS A 141 13.86 28.60 1.21
C LYS A 141 13.60 28.11 -0.22
N TYR A 142 12.36 28.23 -0.71
CA TYR A 142 11.98 27.72 -2.03
C TYR A 142 12.52 28.58 -3.18
N PHE A 143 12.64 29.90 -3.00
CA PHE A 143 13.07 30.81 -4.06
C PHE A 143 14.59 30.83 -4.27
N LYS A 144 15.36 30.22 -3.37
CA LYS A 144 16.80 29.99 -3.53
C LYS A 144 17.13 28.99 -4.64
N ASP A 145 16.26 28.00 -4.87
CA ASP A 145 16.41 27.03 -5.96
C ASP A 145 15.68 27.55 -7.21
N PRO A 146 16.39 27.85 -8.32
CA PRO A 146 15.77 28.36 -9.54
C PRO A 146 14.66 27.45 -10.10
N LYS A 147 14.79 26.12 -9.96
CA LYS A 147 13.78 25.17 -10.45
C LYS A 147 12.51 25.25 -9.60
N GLN A 148 12.65 25.30 -8.28
CA GLN A 148 11.51 25.44 -7.37
C GLN A 148 10.83 26.79 -7.53
N LYS A 149 11.61 27.88 -7.64
CA LYS A 149 11.09 29.21 -7.94
C LYS A 149 10.28 29.22 -9.23
N GLN A 150 10.83 28.67 -10.32
CA GLN A 150 10.13 28.60 -11.60
C GLN A 150 8.84 27.78 -11.48
N ALA A 151 8.87 26.61 -10.84
CA ALA A 151 7.68 25.77 -10.64
C ALA A 151 6.58 26.50 -9.86
N ILE A 152 6.95 27.23 -8.79
CA ILE A 152 6.01 28.03 -8.00
C ILE A 152 5.43 29.16 -8.85
N LEU A 153 6.26 29.91 -9.57
CA LEU A 153 5.78 31.01 -10.41
C LEU A 153 4.91 30.52 -11.58
N SER A 154 5.19 29.35 -12.15
CA SER A 154 4.31 28.73 -13.15
C SER A 154 2.92 28.41 -12.59
N LYS A 155 2.82 28.02 -11.31
CA LYS A 155 1.55 27.69 -10.66
C LYS A 155 0.79 28.92 -10.16
N PHE A 156 1.47 29.87 -9.54
CA PHE A 156 0.86 31.02 -8.85
C PHE A 156 0.96 32.33 -9.63
N GLY A 157 1.70 32.36 -10.74
CA GLY A 157 1.94 33.54 -11.58
C GLY A 157 2.95 34.53 -10.99
N THR A 158 2.78 34.93 -9.72
CA THR A 158 3.65 35.91 -9.05
C THR A 158 4.04 35.49 -7.64
N GLU A 159 5.17 36.00 -7.14
CA GLU A 159 5.58 35.83 -5.74
C GLU A 159 4.53 36.37 -4.77
N LYS A 160 3.94 37.53 -5.10
CA LYS A 160 2.89 38.15 -4.28
C LYS A 160 1.71 37.19 -4.07
N ARG A 161 1.21 36.59 -5.16
CA ARG A 161 0.10 35.62 -5.08
C ARG A 161 0.49 34.37 -4.31
N PHE A 162 1.72 33.88 -4.48
CA PHE A 162 2.22 32.76 -3.68
C PHE A 162 2.27 33.10 -2.18
N ARG A 163 2.77 34.28 -1.82
CA ARG A 163 2.80 34.78 -0.42
C ARG A 163 1.41 34.92 0.18
N GLU A 164 0.45 35.46 -0.57
CA GLU A 164 -0.94 35.60 -0.12
C GLU A 164 -1.57 34.24 0.22
N GLU A 165 -1.40 33.25 -0.64
CA GLU A 165 -1.88 31.87 -0.38
C GLU A 165 -1.16 31.24 0.81
N LEU A 166 0.17 31.34 0.84
CA LEU A 166 1.00 30.77 1.90
C LEU A 166 0.73 31.37 3.27
N THR A 167 0.44 32.68 3.34
CA THR A 167 0.14 33.38 4.59
C THR A 167 -1.06 32.77 5.30
N ARG A 168 -2.09 32.38 4.54
CA ARG A 168 -3.28 31.75 5.09
C ARG A 168 -2.95 30.38 5.65
N ASP A 169 -2.20 29.56 4.92
CA ASP A 169 -1.83 28.21 5.34
C ASP A 169 -0.93 28.24 6.60
N VAL A 170 0.02 29.18 6.64
CA VAL A 170 0.87 29.44 7.81
C VAL A 170 0.03 29.89 9.01
N ARG A 171 -0.96 30.78 8.81
CA ARG A 171 -1.86 31.23 9.87
C ARG A 171 -2.66 30.05 10.45
N THR A 172 -3.22 29.19 9.59
CA THR A 172 -3.94 27.97 10.01
C THR A 172 -3.03 27.02 10.76
N SER A 173 -1.80 26.80 10.29
CA SER A 173 -0.80 25.96 10.97
C SER A 173 -0.43 26.51 12.35
N ILE A 174 -0.20 27.82 12.49
CA ILE A 174 0.09 28.43 13.80
C ILE A 174 -1.08 28.27 14.76
N LEU A 175 -2.32 28.51 14.28
CA LEU A 175 -3.51 28.33 15.11
C LEU A 175 -3.65 26.87 15.57
N HIS A 176 -3.45 25.92 14.65
CA HIS A 176 -3.46 24.50 14.96
C HIS A 176 -2.42 24.16 16.04
N ASP A 177 -1.17 24.59 15.87
CA ASP A 177 -0.09 24.38 16.85
C ASP A 177 -0.49 24.95 18.23
N LYS A 178 -1.06 26.16 18.27
CA LYS A 178 -1.51 26.79 19.52
C LYS A 178 -2.63 26.00 20.19
N VAL A 179 -3.64 25.59 19.44
CA VAL A 179 -4.79 24.82 19.95
C VAL A 179 -4.31 23.47 20.50
N VAL A 180 -3.48 22.74 19.75
CA VAL A 180 -2.95 21.44 20.19
C VAL A 180 -2.10 21.59 21.45
N ASN A 181 -1.18 22.56 21.48
CA ASN A 181 -0.30 22.75 22.63
C ASN A 181 -1.06 23.17 23.89
N ALA A 182 -2.12 23.97 23.75
CA ALA A 182 -2.91 24.42 24.88
C ALA A 182 -3.87 23.34 25.41
N LEU A 183 -4.47 22.55 24.52
CA LEU A 183 -5.54 21.60 24.88
C LEU A 183 -5.06 20.16 25.07
N ALA A 184 -3.88 19.83 24.55
CA ALA A 184 -3.25 18.52 24.71
C ALA A 184 -1.74 18.65 25.03
N PRO A 185 -1.35 19.33 26.13
CA PRO A 185 0.05 19.39 26.52
C PRO A 185 0.56 17.99 26.91
N VAL A 186 1.81 17.70 26.54
CA VAL A 186 2.55 16.52 26.98
C VAL A 186 3.53 16.94 28.05
N THR A 187 3.30 16.47 29.27
CA THR A 187 4.19 16.68 30.40
C THR A 187 5.28 15.61 30.46
N GLU A 188 6.33 15.86 31.23
CA GLU A 188 7.36 14.84 31.48
C GLU A 188 6.79 13.59 32.16
N GLU A 189 5.79 13.76 33.03
CA GLU A 189 5.11 12.65 33.69
C GLU A 189 4.31 11.79 32.70
N ASP A 190 3.66 12.43 31.71
CA ASP A 190 2.99 11.70 30.64
C ASP A 190 4.00 10.86 29.83
N MET A 191 5.15 11.45 29.52
CA MET A 191 6.23 10.76 28.80
C MET A 191 6.79 9.60 29.59
N LYS A 192 6.97 9.76 30.90
CA LYS A 192 7.45 8.71 31.79
C LYS A 192 6.45 7.56 31.88
N THR A 193 5.17 7.87 32.10
CA THR A 193 4.08 6.87 32.13
C THR A 193 3.99 6.11 30.81
N TYR A 194 4.08 6.84 29.68
CA TYR A 194 4.08 6.22 28.36
C TYR A 194 5.30 5.32 28.14
N PHE A 195 6.48 5.77 28.55
CA PHE A 195 7.70 4.97 28.46
C PHE A 195 7.61 3.68 29.27
N GLU A 196 7.18 3.75 30.53
CA GLU A 196 7.05 2.58 31.42
C GLU A 196 6.05 1.55 30.87
N LYS A 197 4.92 2.03 30.33
CA LYS A 197 3.89 1.15 29.75
C LYS A 197 4.33 0.48 28.45
N ASN A 198 5.15 1.16 27.65
CA ASN A 198 5.48 0.74 26.28
C ASN A 198 6.99 0.44 26.08
N ILE A 199 7.74 0.22 27.17
CA ILE A 199 9.22 0.10 27.12
C ILE A 199 9.69 -0.96 26.12
N GLN A 200 9.01 -2.10 26.04
CA GLN A 200 9.41 -3.17 25.12
C GLN A 200 9.25 -2.78 23.65
N GLU A 201 8.12 -2.18 23.29
CA GLU A 201 7.85 -1.71 21.92
C GLU A 201 8.79 -0.55 21.54
N ILE A 202 9.05 0.36 22.48
CA ILE A 202 9.99 1.47 22.30
C ILE A 202 11.39 0.93 22.03
N LYS A 203 11.84 -0.07 22.80
CA LYS A 203 13.14 -0.70 22.59
C LYS A 203 13.24 -1.35 21.23
N GLU A 204 12.28 -2.20 20.89
CA GLU A 204 12.24 -2.89 19.61
C GLU A 204 12.25 -1.93 18.42
N LYS A 205 11.53 -0.80 18.54
CA LYS A 205 11.41 0.19 17.46
C LYS A 205 12.62 1.12 17.34
N TYR A 206 13.23 1.53 18.45
CA TYR A 206 14.18 2.65 18.45
C TYR A 206 15.60 2.31 18.92
N GLU A 207 15.81 1.21 19.63
CA GLU A 207 17.18 0.78 19.94
C GLU A 207 17.90 0.41 18.65
N LYS A 208 19.18 0.78 18.61
CA LYS A 208 20.04 0.48 17.48
C LYS A 208 21.45 0.22 17.94
N ALA A 209 22.13 -0.68 17.25
CA ALA A 209 23.51 -1.02 17.49
C ALA A 209 24.34 -0.80 16.24
N LYS A 210 25.57 -0.34 16.39
CA LYS A 210 26.58 -0.35 15.35
C LYS A 210 27.58 -1.45 15.68
N ALA A 211 27.79 -2.39 14.79
CA ALA A 211 28.71 -3.50 15.05
C ALA A 211 29.57 -3.90 13.85
N LYS A 212 30.66 -4.60 14.16
CA LYS A 212 31.44 -5.40 13.21
C LYS A 212 31.31 -6.88 13.56
N HIS A 213 31.46 -7.77 12.58
CA HIS A 213 31.45 -9.20 12.82
C HIS A 213 32.51 -9.97 12.04
N ILE A 214 32.85 -11.15 12.58
CA ILE A 214 33.70 -12.15 11.94
C ILE A 214 32.91 -13.45 11.97
N LEU A 215 32.57 -13.98 10.79
CA LEU A 215 31.84 -15.23 10.64
C LEU A 215 32.82 -16.37 10.33
N VAL A 216 32.73 -17.47 11.06
CA VAL A 216 33.51 -18.70 10.85
C VAL A 216 32.63 -19.94 10.95
N ASP A 217 33.07 -21.05 10.36
CA ASP A 217 32.29 -22.29 10.32
C ASP A 217 32.31 -23.04 11.68
N LYS A 218 33.46 -23.02 12.36
CA LYS A 218 33.71 -23.79 13.60
C LYS A 218 33.84 -22.90 14.83
N LYS A 219 33.42 -23.43 15.98
CA LYS A 219 33.45 -22.71 17.27
C LYS A 219 34.89 -22.41 17.69
N GLU A 220 35.78 -23.36 17.43
CA GLU A 220 37.20 -23.32 17.77
C GLU A 220 37.91 -22.16 17.07
N ASP A 221 37.53 -21.84 15.83
CA ASP A 221 38.07 -20.71 15.08
C ASP A 221 37.64 -19.37 15.69
N ALA A 222 36.38 -19.26 16.13
CA ALA A 222 35.88 -18.08 16.83
C ALA A 222 36.59 -17.89 18.20
N GLU A 223 36.83 -18.99 18.92
CA GLU A 223 37.60 -18.95 20.16
C GLU A 223 39.07 -18.57 19.94
N LYS A 224 39.67 -18.99 18.80
CA LYS A 224 41.00 -18.56 18.39
C LYS A 224 41.06 -17.06 18.12
N ILE A 225 40.10 -16.52 17.36
CA ILE A 225 39.99 -15.08 17.07
C ILE A 225 39.89 -14.26 18.37
N LEU A 226 39.09 -14.72 19.34
CA LEU A 226 38.96 -14.06 20.65
C LEU A 226 40.28 -14.04 21.45
N LYS A 227 41.12 -15.08 21.32
CA LYS A 227 42.46 -15.10 21.92
C LYS A 227 43.39 -14.11 21.19
N GLU A 228 43.38 -14.11 19.87
CA GLU A 228 44.22 -13.20 19.07
C GLU A 228 43.85 -11.71 19.27
N LEU A 229 42.59 -11.39 19.56
CA LEU A 229 42.16 -10.04 19.97
C LEU A 229 42.78 -9.61 21.32
N LYS A 230 43.02 -10.54 22.24
CA LYS A 230 43.72 -10.24 23.51
C LYS A 230 45.22 -9.98 23.31
N ASP A 231 45.80 -10.57 22.27
CA ASP A 231 47.21 -10.40 21.88
C ASP A 231 47.45 -9.14 21.01
N LYS A 232 46.56 -8.14 21.09
CA LYS A 232 46.62 -6.82 20.43
C LYS A 232 46.54 -6.82 18.91
N LYS A 233 46.06 -7.88 18.25
CA LYS A 233 45.64 -7.76 16.83
C LYS A 233 44.36 -6.93 16.71
N THR A 234 44.20 -6.19 15.61
CA THR A 234 42.99 -5.39 15.37
C THR A 234 41.85 -6.27 14.85
N PHE A 235 40.61 -5.92 15.21
CA PHE A 235 39.41 -6.63 14.74
C PHE A 235 39.34 -6.65 13.21
N ASP A 236 39.64 -5.54 12.56
CA ASP A 236 39.58 -5.40 11.10
C ASP A 236 40.58 -6.33 10.38
N ALA A 237 41.77 -6.54 10.95
CA ALA A 237 42.77 -7.46 10.40
C ALA A 237 42.29 -8.91 10.53
N LEU A 238 41.74 -9.28 11.68
CA LEU A 238 41.18 -10.61 11.92
C LEU A 238 39.94 -10.88 11.07
N ALA A 239 39.12 -9.86 10.82
CA ALA A 239 38.00 -9.97 9.89
C ALA A 239 38.50 -10.29 8.48
N LYS A 240 39.50 -9.55 7.97
CA LYS A 240 40.11 -9.79 6.66
C LYS A 240 40.80 -11.15 6.55
N GLU A 241 41.36 -11.66 7.63
CA GLU A 241 42.05 -12.96 7.65
C GLU A 241 41.04 -14.11 7.71
N TYR A 242 40.13 -14.09 8.69
CA TYR A 242 39.33 -15.25 9.09
C TYR A 242 37.87 -15.23 8.63
N SER A 243 37.27 -14.07 8.37
CA SER A 243 35.82 -14.02 8.10
C SER A 243 35.46 -14.78 6.82
N MET A 244 34.33 -15.48 6.85
CA MET A 244 33.70 -16.14 5.70
C MET A 244 32.63 -15.25 5.03
N ASP A 245 32.25 -14.15 5.68
CA ASP A 245 31.31 -13.19 5.09
C ASP A 245 32.01 -12.33 4.03
N THR A 246 31.89 -12.72 2.77
CA THR A 246 32.53 -12.03 1.64
C THR A 246 32.04 -10.61 1.43
N ALA A 247 30.85 -10.24 1.94
CA ALA A 247 30.31 -8.90 1.80
C ALA A 247 31.04 -7.89 2.70
N THR A 248 31.40 -8.28 3.93
CA THR A 248 31.98 -7.37 4.93
C THR A 248 33.44 -7.65 5.27
N LYS A 249 33.96 -8.85 4.98
CA LYS A 249 35.35 -9.29 5.27
C LYS A 249 36.40 -8.25 4.89
N ASN A 250 36.35 -7.75 3.65
CA ASN A 250 37.34 -6.81 3.13
C ASN A 250 37.20 -5.40 3.73
N ASN A 251 36.05 -5.09 4.30
CA ASN A 251 35.76 -3.85 5.02
C ASN A 251 35.79 -4.04 6.55
N GLY A 252 36.65 -4.93 7.05
CA GLY A 252 36.85 -5.10 8.49
C GLY A 252 35.65 -5.71 9.23
N GLY A 253 34.69 -6.30 8.53
CA GLY A 253 33.49 -6.90 9.12
C GLY A 253 32.37 -5.89 9.42
N GLU A 254 32.41 -4.67 8.89
CA GLU A 254 31.45 -3.61 9.22
C GLU A 254 30.02 -3.92 8.76
N LEU A 255 29.07 -3.83 9.69
CA LEU A 255 27.63 -4.00 9.42
C LEU A 255 26.85 -2.68 9.38
N GLY A 256 27.44 -1.59 9.90
CA GLY A 256 26.73 -0.32 10.09
C GLY A 256 25.75 -0.37 11.25
N TRP A 257 24.79 0.57 11.27
CA TRP A 257 23.73 0.63 12.27
C TRP A 257 22.59 -0.31 11.90
N PHE A 258 22.11 -1.09 12.87
CA PHE A 258 20.93 -1.94 12.73
C PHE A 258 20.04 -1.86 13.97
N THR A 259 18.76 -2.17 13.75
CA THR A 259 17.67 -2.22 14.75
C THR A 259 17.26 -3.68 15.00
N HIS A 260 16.41 -3.91 15.99
CA HIS A 260 15.84 -5.24 16.24
C HIS A 260 15.12 -5.79 14.98
N GLY A 261 15.21 -7.10 14.77
CA GLY A 261 14.61 -7.82 13.63
C GLY A 261 15.42 -7.77 12.33
N GLN A 262 16.51 -6.99 12.26
CA GLN A 262 17.36 -6.92 11.06
C GLN A 262 18.47 -7.98 11.04
N MET A 263 18.80 -8.58 12.19
CA MET A 263 19.84 -9.61 12.32
C MET A 263 19.25 -10.94 12.80
N ALA A 264 20.00 -12.03 12.67
CA ALA A 264 19.58 -13.33 13.20
C ALA A 264 19.36 -13.23 14.72
N LYS A 265 18.27 -13.81 15.24
CA LYS A 265 17.86 -13.63 16.64
C LYS A 265 18.99 -13.83 17.68
N PRO A 266 19.81 -14.91 17.61
CA PRO A 266 20.92 -15.09 18.54
C PRO A 266 22.01 -14.01 18.44
N PHE A 267 22.20 -13.43 17.24
CA PHE A 267 23.18 -12.38 16.98
C PHE A 267 22.73 -11.05 17.59
N GLU A 268 21.50 -10.61 17.30
CA GLU A 268 20.98 -9.36 17.87
C GLU A 268 20.89 -9.45 19.39
N ASP A 269 20.43 -10.58 19.94
CA ASP A 269 20.31 -10.76 21.39
C ASP A 269 21.67 -10.63 22.08
N ALA A 270 22.73 -11.11 21.44
CA ALA A 270 24.09 -10.98 21.95
C ALA A 270 24.59 -9.53 21.88
N VAL A 271 24.28 -8.80 20.81
CA VAL A 271 24.68 -7.40 20.64
C VAL A 271 23.95 -6.47 21.60
N PHE A 272 22.62 -6.54 21.67
CA PHE A 272 21.82 -5.63 22.50
C PHE A 272 21.98 -5.93 24.01
N LYS A 273 22.41 -7.15 24.39
CA LYS A 273 22.82 -7.44 25.78
C LYS A 273 24.20 -6.91 26.14
N ALA A 274 25.06 -6.64 25.16
CA ALA A 274 26.41 -6.16 25.41
C ALA A 274 26.46 -4.65 25.69
N GLU A 275 27.63 -4.18 26.09
CA GLU A 275 27.92 -2.75 26.25
C GLU A 275 28.67 -2.23 25.02
N LYS A 276 28.71 -0.92 24.89
CA LYS A 276 29.51 -0.25 23.86
C LYS A 276 30.98 -0.67 23.97
N ASP A 277 31.64 -0.78 22.83
CA ASP A 277 33.05 -1.19 22.65
C ASP A 277 33.37 -2.64 23.07
N ASN A 278 32.38 -3.44 23.50
CA ASN A 278 32.59 -4.84 23.84
C ASN A 278 32.69 -5.76 22.63
N VAL A 279 33.52 -6.80 22.79
CA VAL A 279 33.56 -7.95 21.88
C VAL A 279 32.75 -9.09 22.48
N VAL A 280 31.81 -9.63 21.71
CA VAL A 280 30.85 -10.65 22.10
C VAL A 280 31.03 -11.88 21.22
N GLY A 281 31.09 -13.06 21.83
CA GLY A 281 31.19 -14.33 21.10
C GLY A 281 31.86 -15.44 21.90
N PRO A 282 31.91 -16.66 21.36
CA PRO A 282 31.33 -17.08 20.09
C PRO A 282 29.79 -17.15 20.11
N VAL A 283 29.11 -16.57 19.11
CA VAL A 283 27.64 -16.61 18.98
C VAL A 283 27.24 -17.53 17.83
N LYS A 284 26.42 -18.56 18.09
CA LYS A 284 25.94 -19.48 17.05
C LYS A 284 24.69 -18.93 16.35
N THR A 285 24.69 -18.96 15.02
CA THR A 285 23.52 -18.71 14.17
C THR A 285 23.38 -19.80 13.10
N GLN A 286 22.35 -19.72 12.28
CA GLN A 286 22.18 -20.58 11.10
C GLN A 286 23.32 -20.46 10.07
N PHE A 287 24.09 -19.36 10.08
CA PHE A 287 25.17 -19.10 9.13
C PHE A 287 26.55 -19.60 9.60
N GLY A 288 26.70 -19.93 10.88
CA GLY A 288 28.01 -20.23 11.48
C GLY A 288 28.16 -19.62 12.86
N TRP A 289 29.41 -19.48 13.30
CA TRP A 289 29.82 -18.87 14.56
C TRP A 289 30.34 -17.46 14.33
N HIS A 290 29.89 -16.53 15.18
CA HIS A 290 30.21 -15.12 15.07
C HIS A 290 31.06 -14.65 16.24
N VAL A 291 32.05 -13.82 15.94
CA VAL A 291 32.68 -12.91 16.89
C VAL A 291 32.27 -11.50 16.51
N ILE A 292 31.69 -10.76 17.45
CA ILE A 292 31.01 -9.49 17.17
C ILE A 292 31.68 -8.40 18.00
N LYS A 293 31.99 -7.25 17.39
CA LYS A 293 32.43 -6.06 18.13
C LYS A 293 31.32 -5.02 18.06
N VAL A 294 30.77 -4.66 19.21
CA VAL A 294 29.78 -3.58 19.33
C VAL A 294 30.54 -2.26 19.37
N GLU A 295 30.42 -1.43 18.34
CA GLU A 295 31.10 -0.14 18.27
C GLU A 295 30.31 0.97 18.94
N ASP A 296 28.98 0.92 18.84
CA ASP A 296 28.11 1.91 19.44
C ASP A 296 26.73 1.31 19.70
N LEU A 297 26.01 1.88 20.67
CA LEU A 297 24.74 1.34 21.11
C LEU A 297 23.84 2.46 21.62
N LEU A 298 22.63 2.55 21.07
CA LEU A 298 21.54 3.32 21.64
C LEU A 298 20.66 2.35 22.42
N LYS A 299 20.76 2.41 23.75
CA LYS A 299 19.89 1.69 24.70
C LYS A 299 18.82 2.61 25.25
N LEU A 300 17.65 2.05 25.51
CA LEU A 300 16.49 2.75 26.07
C LEU A 300 15.94 1.96 27.26
N ASP A 301 16.82 1.59 28.19
CA ASP A 301 16.50 0.85 29.42
C ASP A 301 15.84 1.75 30.46
N THR A 302 16.15 3.04 30.45
CA THR A 302 15.65 4.03 31.41
C THR A 302 15.03 5.25 30.74
N PHE A 303 14.20 5.97 31.49
CA PHE A 303 13.58 7.20 30.99
C PHE A 303 14.61 8.31 30.71
N ASP A 304 15.69 8.38 31.49
CA ASP A 304 16.77 9.35 31.27
C ASP A 304 17.52 9.10 29.97
N GLU A 305 17.72 7.84 29.59
CA GLU A 305 18.28 7.48 28.28
C GLU A 305 17.35 7.88 27.13
N LEU A 306 16.04 7.66 27.30
CA LEU A 306 15.06 8.15 26.33
C LEU A 306 15.12 9.68 26.22
N LYS A 307 15.19 10.40 27.34
CA LYS A 307 15.29 11.87 27.38
C LYS A 307 16.56 12.39 26.70
N ALA A 308 17.67 11.68 26.87
CA ALA A 308 18.94 11.98 26.19
C ALA A 308 18.86 11.72 24.68
N ALA A 309 18.06 10.75 24.24
CA ALA A 309 17.79 10.44 22.85
C ALA A 309 16.78 11.44 22.21
N THR A 310 17.18 12.72 22.12
CA THR A 310 16.29 13.86 21.78
C THR A 310 15.40 13.65 20.56
N SER A 311 15.89 13.01 19.49
CA SER A 311 15.07 12.71 18.31
C SER A 311 13.96 11.70 18.60
N VAL A 312 14.27 10.64 19.36
CA VAL A 312 13.31 9.60 19.77
C VAL A 312 12.32 10.18 20.78
N TYR A 313 12.81 10.93 21.77
CA TYR A 313 11.98 11.63 22.75
C TYR A 313 10.97 12.56 22.06
N SER A 314 11.43 13.38 21.10
CA SER A 314 10.57 14.30 20.37
C SER A 314 9.54 13.58 19.49
N GLU A 315 9.91 12.45 18.88
CA GLU A 315 8.98 11.66 18.08
C GLU A 315 7.87 11.05 18.95
N ILE A 316 8.24 10.42 20.07
CA ILE A 316 7.29 9.84 21.04
C ILE A 316 6.42 10.93 21.65
N SER A 317 6.99 12.08 22.03
CA SER A 317 6.24 13.21 22.58
C SER A 317 5.19 13.71 21.60
N LYS A 318 5.55 13.85 20.32
CA LYS A 318 4.60 14.23 19.26
C LYS A 318 3.53 13.18 19.04
N GLN A 319 3.87 11.89 19.06
CA GLN A 319 2.90 10.80 18.96
C GLN A 319 1.89 10.87 20.12
N LEU A 320 2.37 10.98 21.35
CA LEU A 320 1.54 11.07 22.54
C LEU A 320 0.67 12.34 22.54
N GLN A 321 1.20 13.47 22.07
CA GLN A 321 0.43 14.70 21.89
C GLN A 321 -0.72 14.49 20.90
N ASN A 322 -0.46 13.85 19.76
CA ASN A 322 -1.48 13.54 18.77
C ASN A 322 -2.56 12.60 19.32
N GLU A 323 -2.18 11.58 20.09
CA GLU A 323 -3.13 10.66 20.75
C GLU A 323 -4.00 11.40 21.76
N LYS A 324 -3.39 12.23 22.64
CA LYS A 324 -4.12 13.08 23.59
C LYS A 324 -5.08 14.04 22.87
N PHE A 325 -4.62 14.68 21.80
CA PHE A 325 -5.41 15.64 21.06
C PHE A 325 -6.57 14.97 20.29
N SER A 326 -6.34 13.79 19.71
CA SER A 326 -7.40 13.00 19.08
C SER A 326 -8.50 12.66 20.09
N LYS A 327 -8.11 12.20 21.29
CA LYS A 327 -9.06 11.93 22.37
C LYS A 327 -9.81 13.19 22.80
N PHE A 328 -9.12 14.31 22.95
CA PHE A 328 -9.74 15.60 23.24
C PHE A 328 -10.78 15.98 22.18
N LEU A 329 -10.45 15.86 20.89
CA LEU A 329 -11.38 16.18 19.81
C LEU A 329 -12.62 15.28 19.82
N ASP A 330 -12.46 13.99 20.10
CA ASP A 330 -13.59 13.06 20.21
C ASP A 330 -14.50 13.42 21.39
N ASP A 331 -13.91 13.73 22.55
CA ASP A 331 -14.65 14.17 23.73
C ASP A 331 -15.34 15.52 23.49
N TYR A 332 -14.67 16.45 22.80
CA TYR A 332 -15.22 17.75 22.42
C TYR A 332 -16.41 17.59 21.47
N LYS A 333 -16.30 16.75 20.44
CA LYS A 333 -17.38 16.43 19.51
C LYS A 333 -18.59 15.86 20.22
N LYS A 334 -18.39 14.92 21.15
CA LYS A 334 -19.47 14.34 21.96
C LYS A 334 -20.13 15.39 22.86
N LYS A 335 -19.33 16.16 23.58
CA LYS A 335 -19.81 17.18 24.53
C LYS A 335 -20.67 18.24 23.84
N HIS A 336 -20.32 18.59 22.61
CA HIS A 336 -20.97 19.66 21.85
C HIS A 336 -21.89 19.15 20.74
N ASN A 337 -22.34 17.89 20.82
CA ASN A 337 -23.24 17.26 19.83
C ASN A 337 -22.84 17.58 18.38
N PHE A 338 -21.54 17.48 18.09
CA PHE A 338 -20.99 17.82 16.78
C PHE A 338 -21.60 16.91 15.71
N SER A 339 -22.11 17.51 14.65
CA SER A 339 -22.61 16.81 13.48
C SER A 339 -22.19 17.53 12.20
N TYR A 340 -22.13 16.79 11.10
CA TYR A 340 -21.91 17.36 9.77
C TYR A 340 -22.88 16.77 8.78
N GLU A 341 -23.13 17.50 7.69
CA GLU A 341 -23.98 17.11 6.59
C GLU A 341 -23.19 17.22 5.28
N ILE A 342 -23.26 16.18 4.45
CA ILE A 342 -22.66 16.13 3.11
C ILE A 342 -23.77 16.37 2.10
N MET A 343 -23.60 17.32 1.18
CA MET A 343 -24.67 17.68 0.22
C MET A 343 -24.77 16.72 -0.97
N ASP A 344 -23.70 15.99 -1.30
CA ASP A 344 -23.74 14.93 -2.32
C ASP A 344 -24.33 13.65 -1.72
N GLY A 345 -25.57 13.32 -2.11
CA GLY A 345 -26.30 12.16 -1.61
C GLY A 345 -25.64 10.81 -1.92
N VAL A 346 -24.86 10.70 -3.00
CA VAL A 346 -24.09 9.49 -3.29
C VAL A 346 -22.92 9.38 -2.29
N LEU A 347 -22.25 10.50 -2.01
CA LEU A 347 -21.19 10.53 -1.00
C LEU A 347 -21.70 10.25 0.42
N VAL A 348 -22.95 10.59 0.76
CA VAL A 348 -23.57 10.18 2.03
C VAL A 348 -23.58 8.66 2.17
N LEU A 349 -23.99 7.93 1.13
CA LEU A 349 -24.02 6.46 1.15
C LEU A 349 -22.59 5.86 1.20
N TRP A 350 -21.62 6.48 0.52
CA TRP A 350 -20.21 6.09 0.66
C TRP A 350 -19.70 6.32 2.09
N ASP A 351 -20.09 7.42 2.74
CA ASP A 351 -19.73 7.70 4.13
C ASP A 351 -20.35 6.68 5.10
N GLU A 352 -21.62 6.32 4.91
CA GLU A 352 -22.30 5.24 5.67
C GLU A 352 -21.57 3.91 5.50
N TYR A 353 -21.30 3.50 4.26
CA TYR A 353 -20.56 2.28 3.95
C TYR A 353 -19.17 2.25 4.61
N LEU A 354 -18.39 3.33 4.47
CA LEU A 354 -17.05 3.40 5.04
C LEU A 354 -17.07 3.32 6.58
N LYS A 355 -18.07 3.91 7.25
CA LYS A 355 -18.23 3.78 8.71
C LYS A 355 -18.44 2.32 9.12
N LEU A 356 -19.21 1.54 8.35
CA LEU A 356 -19.41 0.11 8.62
C LEU A 356 -18.15 -0.71 8.34
N THR A 357 -17.43 -0.42 7.25
CA THR A 357 -16.28 -1.23 6.84
C THR A 357 -14.96 -0.87 7.52
N ASP A 358 -14.84 0.34 8.06
CA ASP A 358 -13.67 0.76 8.86
C ASP A 358 -13.77 0.26 10.33
N ALA A 359 -14.91 -0.30 10.75
CA ALA A 359 -15.10 -0.88 12.08
C ALA A 359 -14.31 -2.20 12.24
N THR A 360 -14.03 -2.57 13.49
CA THR A 360 -13.34 -3.84 13.80
C THR A 360 -14.15 -5.07 13.37
N GLU A 361 -15.47 -4.96 13.47
CA GLU A 361 -16.43 -5.96 13.00
C GLU A 361 -17.49 -5.25 12.16
N ILE A 362 -17.78 -5.81 10.98
CA ILE A 362 -18.79 -5.26 10.07
C ILE A 362 -20.17 -5.66 10.59
N ASN A 363 -21.05 -4.67 10.79
CA ASN A 363 -22.47 -4.92 11.02
C ASN A 363 -23.14 -5.24 9.67
N TYR A 364 -23.40 -6.52 9.42
CA TYR A 364 -23.97 -6.99 8.15
C TYR A 364 -25.46 -6.67 8.00
N ASP A 365 -26.22 -6.55 9.09
CA ASP A 365 -27.63 -6.11 9.05
C ASP A 365 -27.71 -4.67 8.52
N ALA A 366 -26.84 -3.78 9.02
CA ALA A 366 -26.75 -2.41 8.50
C ALA A 366 -26.22 -2.35 7.04
N LEU A 367 -25.43 -3.35 6.62
CA LEU A 367 -24.95 -3.45 5.26
C LEU A 367 -26.07 -3.91 4.30
N GLU A 368 -26.97 -4.79 4.76
CA GLU A 368 -28.20 -5.13 4.06
C GLU A 368 -29.13 -3.93 3.91
N ASP A 369 -29.25 -3.08 4.95
CA ASP A 369 -30.01 -1.83 4.83
C ASP A 369 -29.44 -0.91 3.73
N ILE A 370 -28.11 -0.81 3.63
CA ILE A 370 -27.46 -0.05 2.53
C ILE A 370 -27.74 -0.72 1.19
N LYS A 371 -27.68 -2.05 1.11
CA LYS A 371 -28.02 -2.79 -0.11
C LYS A 371 -29.43 -2.42 -0.57
N ASP A 372 -30.41 -2.46 0.32
CA ASP A 372 -31.79 -2.21 -0.02
C ASP A 372 -32.05 -0.74 -0.37
N LYS A 373 -31.43 0.21 0.35
CA LYS A 373 -31.46 1.65 -0.01
C LYS A 373 -30.96 1.87 -1.44
N ILE A 374 -29.79 1.32 -1.79
CA ILE A 374 -29.21 1.51 -3.13
C ILE A 374 -30.04 0.78 -4.18
N GLY A 375 -30.45 -0.46 -3.92
CA GLY A 375 -31.32 -1.24 -4.82
C GLY A 375 -32.62 -0.50 -5.17
N ASN A 376 -33.22 0.20 -4.21
CA ASN A 376 -34.41 1.04 -4.44
C ASN A 376 -34.13 2.29 -5.29
N MET A 377 -32.90 2.80 -5.28
CA MET A 377 -32.49 3.97 -6.07
C MET A 377 -32.12 3.61 -7.51
N ILE A 378 -31.53 2.43 -7.74
CA ILE A 378 -30.94 2.08 -9.04
C ILE A 378 -31.88 1.29 -9.95
N TYR A 379 -32.80 0.50 -9.39
CA TYR A 379 -33.65 -0.40 -10.17
C TYR A 379 -35.00 0.22 -10.51
N VAL A 380 -35.32 0.29 -11.81
CA VAL A 380 -36.65 0.71 -12.31
C VAL A 380 -37.67 -0.43 -12.27
N ASP A 381 -37.20 -1.68 -12.34
CA ASP A 381 -38.02 -2.89 -12.18
C ASP A 381 -37.31 -3.82 -11.21
N GLN A 382 -37.81 -3.88 -9.97
CA GLN A 382 -37.25 -4.71 -8.90
C GLN A 382 -37.30 -6.21 -9.23
N SER A 383 -38.30 -6.65 -9.99
CA SER A 383 -38.46 -8.07 -10.35
C SER A 383 -37.44 -8.53 -11.38
N LYS A 384 -37.06 -7.62 -12.29
CA LYS A 384 -36.07 -7.88 -13.35
C LYS A 384 -34.68 -7.38 -13.03
N LYS A 385 -34.51 -6.64 -11.92
CA LYS A 385 -33.28 -5.93 -11.55
C LYS A 385 -32.78 -5.06 -12.71
N ALA A 386 -33.69 -4.42 -13.43
CA ALA A 386 -33.37 -3.52 -14.53
C ALA A 386 -32.89 -2.18 -13.97
N ILE A 387 -31.66 -1.76 -14.31
CA ILE A 387 -31.01 -0.54 -13.82
C ILE A 387 -31.45 0.65 -14.68
N ALA A 388 -31.73 1.81 -14.06
CA ALA A 388 -32.05 3.04 -14.78
C ALA A 388 -30.83 3.59 -15.54
N ASP A 389 -31.05 4.21 -16.70
CA ASP A 389 -29.95 4.68 -17.57
C ASP A 389 -29.15 5.84 -16.94
N ASP A 390 -29.80 6.68 -16.14
CA ASP A 390 -29.28 7.91 -15.52
C ASP A 390 -28.68 7.72 -14.12
N VAL A 391 -28.56 6.47 -13.64
CA VAL A 391 -27.94 6.18 -12.35
C VAL A 391 -26.47 6.63 -12.33
N ASP A 392 -26.08 7.33 -11.27
CA ASP A 392 -24.70 7.71 -10.99
C ASP A 392 -23.79 6.47 -10.88
N ASP A 393 -22.72 6.44 -11.67
CA ASP A 393 -21.82 5.28 -11.75
C ASP A 393 -21.09 5.02 -10.42
N ARG A 394 -20.89 6.05 -9.58
CA ARG A 394 -20.31 5.90 -8.23
C ARG A 394 -21.27 5.16 -7.30
N LEU A 395 -22.58 5.29 -7.51
CA LEU A 395 -23.61 4.56 -6.76
C LEU A 395 -23.62 3.08 -7.15
N LEU A 396 -23.51 2.78 -8.45
CA LEU A 396 -23.34 1.40 -8.94
C LEU A 396 -22.05 0.79 -8.38
N ALA A 397 -20.93 1.53 -8.39
CA ALA A 397 -19.66 1.06 -7.84
C ALA A 397 -19.77 0.75 -6.34
N LEU A 398 -20.41 1.62 -5.56
CA LEU A 398 -20.72 1.36 -4.15
C LEU A 398 -21.54 0.09 -3.99
N TYR A 399 -22.60 -0.07 -4.79
CA TYR A 399 -23.46 -1.24 -4.73
C TYR A 399 -22.69 -2.53 -4.98
N THR A 400 -21.77 -2.55 -5.95
CA THR A 400 -20.92 -3.74 -6.16
C THR A 400 -20.02 -4.06 -4.96
N ASN A 401 -19.56 -3.06 -4.20
CA ASN A 401 -18.79 -3.30 -2.98
C ASN A 401 -19.65 -3.93 -1.88
N VAL A 402 -20.86 -3.40 -1.68
CA VAL A 402 -21.86 -3.92 -0.74
C VAL A 402 -22.21 -5.37 -1.06
N LEU A 403 -22.61 -5.65 -2.31
CA LEU A 403 -22.98 -6.99 -2.77
C LEU A 403 -21.83 -7.99 -2.59
N ASN A 404 -20.60 -7.62 -2.97
CA ASN A 404 -19.45 -8.51 -2.82
C ASN A 404 -19.09 -8.81 -1.35
N LEU A 405 -19.36 -7.89 -0.40
CA LEU A 405 -19.17 -8.17 1.02
C LEU A 405 -20.26 -9.11 1.55
N LEU A 406 -21.53 -8.90 1.14
CA LEU A 406 -22.64 -9.77 1.51
C LEU A 406 -22.49 -11.19 0.93
N GLU A 407 -22.06 -11.33 -0.33
CA GLU A 407 -21.80 -12.64 -0.94
C GLU A 407 -20.77 -13.44 -0.13
N LYS A 408 -19.65 -12.80 0.22
CA LYS A 408 -18.61 -13.43 1.07
C LYS A 408 -19.12 -13.77 2.45
N HIS A 409 -19.97 -12.92 3.03
CA HIS A 409 -20.57 -13.16 4.34
C HIS A 409 -21.46 -14.40 4.32
N TYR A 410 -22.39 -14.48 3.39
CA TYR A 410 -23.29 -15.63 3.26
C TYR A 410 -22.52 -16.91 2.93
N SER A 411 -21.53 -16.82 2.04
CA SER A 411 -20.67 -17.96 1.69
C SER A 411 -19.89 -18.48 2.90
N ALA A 412 -19.30 -17.58 3.70
CA ALA A 412 -18.57 -17.96 4.92
C ALA A 412 -19.48 -18.57 5.99
N GLN A 413 -20.66 -17.97 6.24
CA GLN A 413 -21.63 -18.52 7.19
C GLN A 413 -22.12 -19.90 6.75
N LYS A 414 -22.42 -20.07 5.47
CA LYS A 414 -22.82 -21.35 4.89
C LYS A 414 -21.72 -22.39 5.06
N GLU A 415 -20.47 -22.04 4.77
CA GLU A 415 -19.32 -22.93 4.94
C GLU A 415 -19.16 -23.39 6.39
N ASP A 416 -19.31 -22.49 7.36
CA ASP A 416 -19.25 -22.84 8.79
C ASP A 416 -20.41 -23.75 9.21
N ILE A 417 -21.63 -23.53 8.70
CA ILE A 417 -22.78 -24.42 8.96
C ILE A 417 -22.56 -25.80 8.34
N ASP A 418 -22.10 -25.87 7.09
CA ASP A 418 -21.81 -27.13 6.41
C ASP A 418 -20.69 -27.89 7.12
N LYS A 419 -19.63 -27.19 7.55
CA LYS A 419 -18.56 -27.76 8.39
C LYS A 419 -19.11 -28.32 9.70
N TYR A 420 -19.95 -27.58 10.40
CA TYR A 420 -20.56 -28.05 11.65
C TYR A 420 -21.37 -29.33 11.45
N ARG A 421 -22.17 -29.40 10.38
CA ARG A 421 -22.94 -30.60 10.03
C ARG A 421 -22.04 -31.79 9.71
N ILE A 422 -21.01 -31.58 8.89
CA ILE A 422 -20.04 -32.62 8.53
C ILE A 422 -19.32 -33.12 9.77
N LEU A 423 -18.78 -32.23 10.59
CA LEU A 423 -18.06 -32.58 11.82
C LEU A 423 -18.96 -33.33 12.80
N THR A 424 -20.24 -32.97 12.88
CA THR A 424 -21.20 -33.71 13.69
C THR A 424 -21.30 -35.18 13.27
N LEU A 425 -21.09 -35.51 12.01
CA LEU A 425 -21.15 -36.90 11.51
C LEU A 425 -19.79 -37.61 11.58
N THR A 426 -18.69 -36.88 11.43
CA THR A 426 -17.36 -37.48 11.23
C THR A 426 -16.52 -37.59 12.50
N ILE A 427 -16.68 -36.70 13.49
CA ILE A 427 -15.80 -36.72 14.67
C ILE A 427 -16.25 -37.77 15.71
N PRO A 428 -15.32 -38.36 16.47
CA PRO A 428 -15.62 -39.29 17.56
C PRO A 428 -16.56 -38.70 18.62
N ALA A 429 -17.43 -39.54 19.18
CA ALA A 429 -18.35 -39.13 20.26
C ALA A 429 -17.62 -38.55 21.48
N THR A 430 -16.45 -39.10 21.82
CA THR A 430 -15.60 -38.63 22.91
C THR A 430 -15.15 -37.18 22.74
N MET A 431 -14.95 -36.72 21.50
CA MET A 431 -14.54 -35.34 21.21
C MET A 431 -15.73 -34.37 21.24
N LYS A 432 -16.95 -34.83 20.91
CA LYS A 432 -18.16 -33.99 20.93
C LYS A 432 -18.55 -33.51 22.33
N SER A 433 -18.11 -34.24 23.35
CA SER A 433 -18.37 -33.98 24.77
C SER A 433 -17.13 -33.51 25.54
N ALA A 434 -15.98 -33.38 24.89
CA ALA A 434 -14.75 -32.90 25.51
C ALA A 434 -14.81 -31.38 25.74
N ASP A 435 -13.97 -30.87 26.64
CA ASP A 435 -13.70 -29.44 26.75
C ASP A 435 -12.57 -29.03 25.79
N ILE A 436 -12.68 -27.81 25.24
CA ILE A 436 -11.70 -27.26 24.29
C ILE A 436 -10.28 -27.25 24.88
N PRO A 437 -10.04 -26.76 26.11
CA PRO A 437 -8.68 -26.75 26.70
C PRO A 437 -8.01 -28.14 26.76
N THR A 438 -8.78 -29.19 27.07
CA THR A 438 -8.25 -30.57 27.07
C THR A 438 -7.83 -31.03 25.67
N LEU A 439 -8.62 -30.71 24.64
CA LEU A 439 -8.26 -31.03 23.26
C LEU A 439 -7.03 -30.23 22.81
N GLU A 440 -6.96 -28.94 23.14
CA GLU A 440 -5.80 -28.07 22.82
C GLU A 440 -4.52 -28.57 23.48
N LYS A 441 -4.59 -29.00 24.74
CA LYS A 441 -3.46 -29.63 25.42
C LYS A 441 -3.01 -30.89 24.69
N SER A 442 -3.96 -31.72 24.25
CA SER A 442 -3.67 -32.93 23.50
C SER A 442 -3.01 -32.64 22.14
N VAL A 443 -3.40 -31.56 21.47
CA VAL A 443 -2.73 -31.08 20.25
C VAL A 443 -1.28 -30.72 20.54
N LYS A 444 -1.01 -29.91 21.57
CA LYS A 444 0.35 -29.52 21.97
C LYS A 444 1.23 -30.72 22.34
N ASP A 445 0.66 -31.71 23.03
CA ASP A 445 1.35 -32.94 23.37
C ASP A 445 1.72 -33.76 22.13
N ILE A 446 0.88 -33.75 21.08
CA ILE A 446 1.19 -34.37 19.79
C ILE A 446 2.29 -33.60 19.06
N GLU A 447 2.21 -32.28 18.99
CA GLU A 447 3.23 -31.44 18.34
C GLU A 447 4.61 -31.70 18.94
N LYS A 448 4.71 -31.78 20.28
CA LYS A 448 5.95 -32.13 20.97
C LYS A 448 6.46 -33.53 20.61
N LYS A 449 5.56 -34.51 20.46
CA LYS A 449 5.93 -35.87 20.02
C LYS A 449 6.45 -35.89 18.58
N MET A 450 5.98 -34.98 17.74
CA MET A 450 6.41 -34.90 16.34
C MET A 450 7.83 -34.36 16.16
N GLU A 451 8.35 -33.57 17.11
CA GLU A 451 9.70 -32.98 17.01
C GLU A 451 10.80 -34.02 16.81
N ASN A 452 10.62 -35.23 17.37
CA ASN A 452 11.60 -36.32 17.32
C ASN A 452 11.08 -37.60 16.63
N ALA A 453 9.96 -37.49 15.90
CA ALA A 453 9.29 -38.65 15.29
C ALA A 453 9.90 -39.06 13.93
N SER A 454 9.96 -40.36 13.66
CA SER A 454 10.22 -40.89 12.31
C SER A 454 9.11 -40.48 11.33
N THR A 455 9.37 -40.50 10.01
CA THR A 455 8.39 -40.07 8.99
C THR A 455 7.04 -40.81 9.09
N ASN A 456 7.06 -42.13 9.30
CA ASN A 456 5.82 -42.91 9.41
C ASN A 456 5.04 -42.57 10.68
N THR A 457 5.74 -42.42 11.81
CA THR A 457 5.15 -41.99 13.08
C THR A 457 4.60 -40.56 12.98
N ARG A 458 5.24 -39.70 12.19
CA ARG A 458 4.79 -38.33 11.97
C ARG A 458 3.45 -38.28 11.25
N ASN A 459 3.26 -39.09 10.19
CA ASN A 459 1.98 -39.16 9.48
C ASN A 459 0.82 -39.59 10.40
N GLU A 460 1.05 -40.57 11.29
CA GLU A 460 0.02 -40.99 12.27
C GLU A 460 -0.29 -39.90 13.30
N LEU A 461 0.74 -39.19 13.76
CA LEU A 461 0.59 -38.07 14.68
C LEU A 461 -0.14 -36.90 14.02
N ASP A 462 0.15 -36.60 12.76
CA ASP A 462 -0.54 -35.58 11.98
C ASP A 462 -2.04 -35.90 11.84
N MET A 463 -2.39 -37.14 11.53
CA MET A 463 -3.80 -37.55 11.46
C MET A 463 -4.53 -37.43 12.81
N LYS A 464 -3.85 -37.78 13.92
CA LYS A 464 -4.41 -37.59 15.28
C LYS A 464 -4.58 -36.12 15.63
N LYS A 465 -3.61 -35.28 15.28
CA LYS A 465 -3.67 -33.82 15.45
C LYS A 465 -4.86 -33.24 14.68
N LEU A 466 -5.00 -33.56 13.39
CA LEU A 466 -6.12 -33.10 12.56
C LEU A 466 -7.48 -33.52 13.13
N SER A 467 -7.58 -34.73 13.69
CA SER A 467 -8.80 -35.19 14.36
C SER A 467 -9.13 -34.37 15.61
N LEU A 468 -8.13 -34.02 16.44
CA LEU A 468 -8.33 -33.19 17.63
C LEU A 468 -8.71 -31.75 17.26
N GLU A 469 -8.04 -31.17 16.28
CA GLU A 469 -8.36 -29.84 15.73
C GLU A 469 -9.78 -29.79 15.15
N SER A 470 -10.22 -30.87 14.49
CA SER A 470 -11.59 -31.04 14.03
C SER A 470 -12.59 -31.06 15.19
N GLY A 471 -12.25 -31.71 16.31
CA GLY A 471 -13.04 -31.68 17.54
C GLY A 471 -13.15 -30.28 18.15
N ILE A 472 -12.04 -29.54 18.23
CA ILE A 472 -12.02 -28.14 18.69
C ILE A 472 -12.90 -27.26 17.81
N LYS A 473 -12.74 -27.36 16.48
CA LYS A 473 -13.56 -26.58 15.52
C LYS A 473 -15.04 -26.91 15.65
N TYR A 474 -15.41 -28.18 15.86
CA TYR A 474 -16.80 -28.57 16.12
C TYR A 474 -17.37 -27.91 17.38
N LEU A 475 -16.63 -27.94 18.49
CA LEU A 475 -17.09 -27.37 19.76
C LEU A 475 -17.26 -25.86 19.67
N ASN A 476 -16.33 -25.16 19.02
CA ASN A 476 -16.44 -23.72 18.75
C ASN A 476 -17.69 -23.40 17.91
N LEU A 477 -17.89 -24.11 16.79
CA LEU A 477 -19.07 -23.92 15.94
C LEU A 477 -20.38 -24.26 16.67
N LYS A 478 -20.38 -25.30 17.50
CA LYS A 478 -21.52 -25.68 18.34
C LYS A 478 -21.91 -24.56 19.29
N GLU A 479 -20.93 -23.95 19.95
CA GLU A 479 -21.17 -22.83 20.87
C GLU A 479 -21.69 -21.61 20.12
N GLU A 480 -21.05 -21.24 18.99
CA GLU A 480 -21.46 -20.12 18.15
C GLU A 480 -22.91 -20.28 17.67
N PHE A 481 -23.25 -21.43 17.10
CA PHE A 481 -24.59 -21.69 16.59
C PHE A 481 -25.64 -21.82 17.69
N SER A 482 -25.26 -22.35 18.86
CA SER A 482 -26.14 -22.34 20.03
C SER A 482 -26.49 -20.91 20.46
N LYS A 483 -25.54 -19.97 20.45
CA LYS A 483 -25.79 -18.55 20.76
C LYS A 483 -26.74 -17.90 19.74
N LYS A 484 -26.66 -18.33 18.47
CA LYS A 484 -27.54 -17.86 17.38
C LYS A 484 -28.87 -18.61 17.30
N GLY A 485 -29.16 -19.55 18.21
CA GLY A 485 -30.38 -20.36 18.16
C GLY A 485 -30.47 -21.32 16.97
N ILE A 486 -29.34 -21.62 16.33
CA ILE A 486 -29.23 -22.54 15.20
C ILE A 486 -29.01 -23.94 15.75
N THR A 487 -30.05 -24.78 15.68
CA THR A 487 -30.00 -26.17 16.09
C THR A 487 -29.57 -27.07 14.93
N LEU A 488 -29.02 -28.26 15.23
CA LEU A 488 -28.51 -29.18 14.22
C LEU A 488 -29.59 -29.64 13.23
N ASP A 489 -30.82 -29.83 13.68
CA ASP A 489 -31.98 -30.19 12.84
C ASP A 489 -32.34 -29.09 11.85
N LYS A 490 -32.12 -27.81 12.22
CA LYS A 490 -32.37 -26.65 11.36
C LYS A 490 -31.16 -26.24 10.52
N ALA A 491 -29.95 -26.70 10.87
CA ALA A 491 -28.72 -26.29 10.21
C ALA A 491 -28.74 -26.52 8.69
N ALA A 492 -29.39 -27.59 8.22
CA ALA A 492 -29.55 -27.86 6.79
C ALA A 492 -30.42 -26.80 6.09
N ASP A 493 -31.47 -26.30 6.76
CA ASP A 493 -32.37 -25.29 6.22
C ASP A 493 -31.68 -23.92 6.18
N TYR A 494 -30.94 -23.58 7.25
CA TYR A 494 -30.11 -22.36 7.27
C TYR A 494 -29.06 -22.36 6.15
N SER A 495 -28.33 -23.47 5.96
CA SER A 495 -27.35 -23.59 4.86
C SER A 495 -28.00 -23.40 3.48
N ARG A 496 -29.20 -23.98 3.27
CA ARG A 496 -29.95 -23.79 2.01
C ARG A 496 -30.43 -22.36 1.81
N ASN A 497 -30.89 -21.68 2.86
CA ASN A 497 -31.30 -20.28 2.80
C ASN A 497 -30.10 -19.39 2.48
N LEU A 498 -28.97 -19.56 3.17
CA LEU A 498 -27.75 -18.80 2.89
C LEU A 498 -27.23 -19.04 1.46
N GLN A 499 -27.33 -20.27 0.95
CA GLN A 499 -26.99 -20.56 -0.45
C GLN A 499 -27.88 -19.79 -1.44
N LYS A 500 -29.16 -19.61 -1.10
CA LYS A 500 -30.10 -18.83 -1.91
C LYS A 500 -29.72 -17.35 -1.87
N GLU A 501 -29.49 -16.78 -0.69
CA GLU A 501 -29.07 -15.39 -0.52
C GLU A 501 -27.73 -15.10 -1.21
N GLU A 502 -26.74 -15.99 -1.04
CA GLU A 502 -25.44 -15.94 -1.73
C GLU A 502 -25.63 -15.87 -3.24
N LYS A 503 -26.50 -16.73 -3.79
CA LYS A 503 -26.78 -16.77 -5.23
C LYS A 503 -27.47 -15.49 -5.70
N GLU A 504 -28.49 -15.02 -4.99
CA GLU A 504 -29.24 -13.81 -5.37
C GLU A 504 -28.32 -12.58 -5.40
N VAL A 505 -27.52 -12.38 -4.35
CA VAL A 505 -26.53 -11.28 -4.29
C VAL A 505 -25.48 -11.41 -5.39
N LYS A 506 -25.04 -12.63 -5.73
CA LYS A 506 -24.06 -12.86 -6.80
C LYS A 506 -24.64 -12.57 -8.19
N ASP A 507 -25.90 -12.93 -8.43
CA ASP A 507 -26.61 -12.65 -9.66
C ASP A 507 -26.80 -11.12 -9.81
N GLU A 508 -27.18 -10.41 -8.74
CA GLU A 508 -27.22 -8.95 -8.74
C GLU A 508 -25.85 -8.31 -8.98
N TYR A 509 -24.81 -8.82 -8.32
CA TYR A 509 -23.43 -8.34 -8.47
C TYR A 509 -22.97 -8.42 -9.92
N LYS A 510 -23.32 -9.52 -10.60
CA LYS A 510 -23.05 -9.70 -12.03
C LYS A 510 -23.73 -8.64 -12.88
N ILE A 511 -25.04 -8.44 -12.71
CA ILE A 511 -25.82 -7.46 -13.49
C ILE A 511 -25.23 -6.05 -13.36
N VAL A 512 -24.88 -5.67 -12.13
CA VAL A 512 -24.35 -4.34 -11.84
C VAL A 512 -22.94 -4.17 -12.42
N LEU A 513 -22.08 -5.17 -12.31
CA LEU A 513 -20.73 -5.13 -12.91
C LEU A 513 -20.75 -5.10 -14.43
N GLU A 514 -21.62 -5.88 -15.09
CA GLU A 514 -21.77 -5.84 -16.54
C GLU A 514 -22.28 -4.46 -17.01
N THR A 515 -23.16 -3.84 -16.23
CA THR A 515 -23.65 -2.48 -16.50
C THR A 515 -22.53 -1.45 -16.34
N LEU A 516 -21.76 -1.53 -15.26
CA LEU A 516 -20.57 -0.71 -15.06
C LEU A 516 -19.51 -0.93 -16.15
N TYR A 517 -19.32 -2.15 -16.63
CA TYR A 517 -18.37 -2.44 -17.70
C TYR A 517 -18.77 -1.75 -19.02
N LYS A 518 -20.07 -1.67 -19.32
CA LYS A 518 -20.56 -0.94 -20.50
C LYS A 518 -20.35 0.58 -20.37
N LYS A 519 -20.52 1.14 -19.16
CA LYS A 519 -20.41 2.58 -18.88
C LYS A 519 -18.96 3.04 -18.68
N ALA A 520 -18.15 2.23 -18.02
CA ALA A 520 -16.77 2.52 -17.63
C ALA A 520 -15.82 1.34 -17.93
N PRO A 521 -15.63 0.97 -19.21
CA PRO A 521 -14.75 -0.14 -19.60
C PRO A 521 -13.26 0.11 -19.30
N TYR A 522 -12.91 1.35 -18.94
CA TYR A 522 -11.56 1.76 -18.53
C TYR A 522 -11.28 1.54 -17.04
N SER A 523 -12.31 1.30 -16.22
CA SER A 523 -12.13 1.10 -14.78
C SER A 523 -11.35 -0.18 -14.51
N SER A 524 -10.17 -0.01 -13.92
CA SER A 524 -9.30 -1.12 -13.54
C SER A 524 -9.98 -2.05 -12.53
N VAL A 525 -10.81 -1.49 -11.64
CA VAL A 525 -11.52 -2.25 -10.62
C VAL A 525 -12.69 -3.02 -11.22
N VAL A 526 -13.46 -2.43 -12.14
CA VAL A 526 -14.52 -3.15 -12.87
C VAL A 526 -13.94 -4.32 -13.65
N LEU A 527 -12.89 -4.09 -14.44
CA LEU A 527 -12.24 -5.14 -15.23
C LEU A 527 -11.71 -6.27 -14.35
N SER A 528 -11.05 -5.94 -13.25
CA SER A 528 -10.52 -6.93 -12.31
C SER A 528 -11.63 -7.77 -11.67
N LYS A 529 -12.71 -7.11 -11.21
CA LYS A 529 -13.86 -7.78 -10.58
C LYS A 529 -14.63 -8.64 -11.58
N LEU A 530 -14.88 -8.15 -12.78
CA LEU A 530 -15.61 -8.87 -13.82
C LEU A 530 -14.79 -10.06 -14.35
N HIS A 531 -13.48 -9.89 -14.55
CA HIS A 531 -12.61 -11.02 -14.92
C HIS A 531 -12.57 -12.10 -13.84
N ALA A 532 -12.56 -11.73 -12.55
CA ALA A 532 -12.63 -12.70 -11.46
C ALA A 532 -13.98 -13.43 -11.40
N LEU A 533 -15.07 -12.74 -11.73
CA LEU A 533 -16.42 -13.32 -11.78
C LEU A 533 -16.62 -14.23 -13.00
N GLU A 534 -16.05 -13.83 -14.14
CA GLU A 534 -16.18 -14.49 -15.43
C GLU A 534 -14.82 -14.83 -16.06
N PRO A 535 -14.00 -15.71 -15.45
CA PRO A 535 -12.65 -15.99 -15.95
C PRO A 535 -12.63 -16.59 -17.36
N ASN A 536 -13.75 -17.20 -17.78
CA ASN A 536 -13.92 -17.78 -19.12
C ASN A 536 -14.40 -16.76 -20.18
N ASN A 537 -14.77 -15.53 -19.77
CA ASN A 537 -15.17 -14.48 -20.69
C ASN A 537 -13.92 -13.87 -21.35
N LYS A 538 -13.52 -14.43 -22.50
CA LYS A 538 -12.30 -14.06 -23.20
C LYS A 538 -12.22 -12.58 -23.60
N GLU A 539 -13.35 -11.94 -23.91
CA GLU A 539 -13.38 -10.51 -24.25
C GLU A 539 -13.01 -9.64 -23.05
N VAL A 540 -13.63 -9.90 -21.89
CA VAL A 540 -13.28 -9.24 -20.63
C VAL A 540 -11.83 -9.52 -20.25
N THR A 541 -11.37 -10.77 -20.42
CA THR A 541 -9.99 -11.15 -20.11
C THR A 541 -8.96 -10.38 -20.94
N VAL A 542 -9.22 -10.16 -22.24
CA VAL A 542 -8.34 -9.32 -23.08
C VAL A 542 -8.28 -7.90 -22.53
N LYS A 543 -9.44 -7.29 -22.22
CA LYS A 543 -9.50 -5.93 -21.66
C LYS A 543 -8.83 -5.81 -20.29
N TYR A 544 -8.97 -6.81 -19.44
CA TYR A 544 -8.29 -6.88 -18.16
C TYR A 544 -6.76 -6.87 -18.31
N TYR A 545 -6.21 -7.68 -19.22
CA TYR A 545 -4.77 -7.73 -19.45
C TYR A 545 -4.23 -6.49 -20.18
N GLU A 546 -5.01 -5.89 -21.09
CA GLU A 546 -4.74 -4.57 -21.67
C GLU A 546 -4.62 -3.50 -20.56
N ASN A 547 -5.60 -3.42 -19.66
CA ASN A 547 -5.55 -2.49 -18.53
C ASN A 547 -4.39 -2.75 -17.56
N ARG A 548 -4.07 -4.03 -17.28
CA ARG A 548 -2.88 -4.36 -16.47
C ARG A 548 -1.59 -3.90 -17.12
N PHE A 549 -1.49 -3.96 -18.44
CA PHE A 549 -0.35 -3.41 -19.15
C PHE A 549 -0.30 -1.89 -19.05
N GLU A 550 -1.43 -1.18 -19.22
CA GLU A 550 -1.48 0.28 -19.05
C GLU A 550 -0.93 0.74 -17.70
N GLN A 551 -1.23 -0.01 -16.62
CA GLN A 551 -0.74 0.32 -15.28
C GLN A 551 0.79 0.23 -15.13
N ILE A 552 1.46 -0.57 -15.96
CA ILE A 552 2.92 -0.72 -15.93
C ILE A 552 3.64 -0.04 -17.11
N LYS A 553 2.88 0.47 -18.08
CA LYS A 553 3.39 1.01 -19.35
C LYS A 553 4.49 2.04 -19.17
N SER A 554 4.33 2.99 -18.23
CA SER A 554 5.33 4.04 -17.99
C SER A 554 6.69 3.48 -17.57
N TYR A 555 6.72 2.38 -16.83
CA TYR A 555 7.96 1.73 -16.41
C TYR A 555 8.59 0.92 -17.54
N VAL A 556 7.78 0.33 -18.40
CA VAL A 556 8.22 -0.48 -19.55
C VAL A 556 8.73 0.41 -20.68
N SER A 557 8.10 1.57 -20.90
CA SER A 557 8.47 2.52 -21.96
C SER A 557 9.80 3.25 -21.73
N ASN A 558 10.32 3.26 -20.50
CA ASN A 558 11.57 3.92 -20.16
C ASN A 558 12.64 2.87 -19.88
N GLU A 559 13.61 2.74 -20.78
CA GLU A 559 14.63 1.69 -20.74
C GLU A 559 15.40 1.63 -19.41
N ASN A 560 15.81 2.79 -18.86
CA ASN A 560 16.53 2.84 -17.58
C ASN A 560 15.66 2.35 -16.42
N THR A 561 14.39 2.77 -16.41
CA THR A 561 13.41 2.37 -15.38
C THR A 561 13.10 0.88 -15.49
N TYR A 562 12.89 0.39 -16.71
CA TYR A 562 12.65 -1.02 -16.99
C TYR A 562 13.84 -1.87 -16.53
N ASN A 563 15.06 -1.52 -16.91
CA ASN A 563 16.26 -2.25 -16.52
C ASN A 563 16.46 -2.28 -14.99
N TYR A 564 16.16 -1.17 -14.30
CA TYR A 564 16.23 -1.11 -12.84
C TYR A 564 15.17 -2.00 -12.15
N LEU A 565 13.96 -2.06 -12.71
CA LEU A 565 12.82 -2.80 -12.15
C LEU A 565 12.56 -4.15 -12.84
N LYS A 566 13.51 -4.64 -13.63
CA LYS A 566 13.33 -5.79 -14.52
C LYS A 566 12.85 -7.04 -13.79
N SER A 567 13.46 -7.35 -12.64
CA SER A 567 13.10 -8.52 -11.83
C SER A 567 11.66 -8.49 -11.30
N GLN A 568 11.08 -7.29 -11.17
CA GLN A 568 9.72 -7.07 -10.70
C GLN A 568 8.72 -7.01 -11.87
N ILE A 569 9.13 -6.48 -13.02
CA ILE A 569 8.27 -6.27 -14.19
C ILE A 569 8.17 -7.52 -15.07
N ASP A 570 9.26 -8.24 -15.30
CA ASP A 570 9.31 -9.40 -16.21
C ASP A 570 8.26 -10.47 -15.88
N PRO A 571 8.00 -10.86 -14.61
CA PRO A 571 6.95 -11.82 -14.29
C PRO A 571 5.55 -11.32 -14.66
N ILE A 572 5.30 -10.00 -14.49
CA ILE A 572 4.00 -9.39 -14.80
C ILE A 572 3.79 -9.35 -16.32
N LEU A 573 4.80 -8.91 -17.08
CA LEU A 573 4.75 -8.92 -18.54
C LEU A 573 4.58 -10.33 -19.10
N SER A 574 5.28 -11.31 -18.54
CA SER A 574 5.18 -12.71 -18.95
C SER A 574 3.77 -13.26 -18.72
N GLU A 575 3.16 -12.95 -17.58
CA GLU A 575 1.77 -13.32 -17.29
C GLU A 575 0.80 -12.69 -18.30
N ILE A 576 0.92 -11.37 -18.54
CA ILE A 576 0.08 -10.63 -19.50
C ILE A 576 0.18 -11.25 -20.90
N LYS A 577 1.41 -11.36 -21.42
CA LYS A 577 1.65 -11.87 -22.78
C LYS A 577 1.21 -13.32 -22.93
N SER A 578 1.48 -14.18 -21.93
CA SER A 578 1.10 -15.59 -21.98
C SER A 578 -0.41 -15.78 -22.09
N ASN A 579 -1.18 -15.05 -21.28
CA ASN A 579 -2.64 -15.13 -21.31
C ASN A 579 -3.24 -14.56 -22.59
N LEU A 580 -2.75 -13.40 -23.07
CA LEU A 580 -3.19 -12.83 -24.34
C LEU A 580 -2.89 -13.77 -25.50
N ASN A 581 -1.69 -14.35 -25.56
CA ASN A 581 -1.31 -15.29 -26.60
C ASN A 581 -2.16 -16.57 -26.55
N SER A 582 -2.50 -17.07 -25.36
CA SER A 582 -3.43 -18.19 -25.20
C SER A 582 -4.80 -17.90 -25.83
N ILE A 583 -5.34 -16.69 -25.65
CA ILE A 583 -6.63 -16.28 -26.23
C ILE A 583 -6.51 -16.08 -27.74
N ALA A 584 -5.44 -15.44 -28.19
CA ALA A 584 -5.20 -15.13 -29.59
C ALA A 584 -5.10 -16.39 -30.47
N GLN A 585 -4.52 -17.45 -29.92
CA GLN A 585 -4.34 -18.75 -30.58
C GLN A 585 -5.55 -19.69 -30.44
N ASP A 586 -6.46 -19.44 -29.51
CA ASP A 586 -7.62 -20.30 -29.27
C ASP A 586 -8.65 -20.18 -30.42
N THR A 587 -8.71 -21.19 -31.27
CA THR A 587 -9.62 -21.24 -32.44
C THR A 587 -11.10 -21.34 -32.06
N THR A 588 -11.43 -21.64 -30.81
CA THR A 588 -12.82 -21.63 -30.30
C THR A 588 -13.28 -20.22 -29.91
N ALA A 589 -12.36 -19.27 -29.75
CA ALA A 589 -12.67 -17.88 -29.47
C ALA A 589 -13.19 -17.16 -30.72
N ALA A 590 -14.09 -16.18 -30.54
CA ALA A 590 -14.57 -15.35 -31.63
C ALA A 590 -13.40 -14.63 -32.32
N THR A 591 -13.44 -14.53 -33.65
CA THR A 591 -12.40 -13.89 -34.47
C THR A 591 -12.04 -12.50 -33.96
N LYS A 592 -13.05 -11.68 -33.61
CA LYS A 592 -12.85 -10.34 -33.06
C LYS A 592 -12.03 -10.36 -31.76
N THR A 593 -12.34 -11.27 -30.83
CA THR A 593 -11.62 -11.40 -29.56
C THR A 593 -10.17 -11.82 -29.78
N ARG A 594 -9.92 -12.74 -30.72
CA ARG A 594 -8.57 -13.17 -31.09
C ARG A 594 -7.76 -12.03 -31.69
N LEU A 595 -8.38 -11.24 -32.58
CA LEU A 595 -7.76 -10.05 -33.16
C LEU A 595 -7.42 -9.02 -32.08
N SER A 596 -8.35 -8.72 -31.17
CA SER A 596 -8.08 -7.81 -30.04
C SER A 596 -6.94 -8.31 -29.14
N ALA A 597 -6.80 -9.62 -28.93
CA ALA A 597 -5.67 -10.16 -28.18
C ALA A 597 -4.32 -9.94 -28.90
N TYR A 598 -4.26 -10.15 -30.22
CA TYR A 598 -3.06 -9.82 -31.01
C TYR A 598 -2.79 -8.32 -31.08
N GLU A 599 -3.81 -7.47 -31.17
CA GLU A 599 -3.66 -6.01 -31.15
C GLU A 599 -2.99 -5.55 -29.84
N VAL A 600 -3.40 -6.11 -28.70
CA VAL A 600 -2.77 -5.79 -27.41
C VAL A 600 -1.33 -6.31 -27.34
N LEU A 601 -1.05 -7.51 -27.88
CA LEU A 601 0.32 -8.03 -27.95
C LEU A 601 1.24 -7.13 -28.79
N VAL A 602 0.77 -6.74 -29.99
CA VAL A 602 1.48 -5.79 -30.86
C VAL A 602 1.74 -4.47 -30.13
N TYR A 603 0.73 -3.93 -29.44
CA TYR A 603 0.87 -2.71 -28.66
C TYR A 603 1.90 -2.81 -27.52
N ILE A 604 1.95 -3.95 -26.82
CA ILE A 604 2.97 -4.21 -25.81
C ILE A 604 4.36 -4.22 -26.44
N ASP A 605 4.52 -4.94 -27.55
CA ASP A 605 5.82 -5.07 -28.22
C ASP A 605 6.26 -3.78 -28.93
N GLU A 606 5.33 -2.94 -29.41
CA GLU A 606 5.60 -1.56 -29.84
C GLU A 606 6.16 -0.71 -28.70
N THR A 607 5.56 -0.79 -27.51
CA THR A 607 6.05 -0.07 -26.32
C THR A 607 7.45 -0.51 -25.91
N MET A 608 7.81 -1.76 -26.20
CA MET A 608 9.11 -2.37 -25.88
C MET A 608 10.12 -2.32 -27.04
N ASN A 609 9.77 -1.72 -28.18
CA ASN A 609 10.58 -1.70 -29.41
C ASN A 609 11.02 -3.11 -29.88
N ASN A 610 10.13 -4.09 -29.84
CA ASN A 610 10.41 -5.48 -30.21
C ASN A 610 9.89 -5.84 -31.62
N SER A 611 10.58 -5.35 -32.65
CA SER A 611 10.15 -5.45 -34.05
C SER A 611 9.91 -6.89 -34.54
N TYR A 612 10.68 -7.87 -34.05
CA TYR A 612 10.48 -9.29 -34.40
C TYR A 612 9.14 -9.83 -33.88
N ALA A 613 8.75 -9.50 -32.64
CA ALA A 613 7.46 -9.93 -32.09
C ALA A 613 6.29 -9.21 -32.77
N ILE A 614 6.43 -7.91 -33.03
CA ILE A 614 5.45 -7.11 -33.79
C ILE A 614 5.17 -7.77 -35.16
N LEU A 615 6.22 -8.08 -35.92
CA LEU A 615 6.08 -8.73 -37.23
C LEU A 615 5.35 -10.08 -37.11
N SER A 616 5.74 -10.91 -36.13
CA SER A 616 5.12 -12.22 -35.91
C SER A 616 3.61 -12.12 -35.66
N ASP A 617 3.18 -11.19 -34.81
CA ASP A 617 1.77 -11.06 -34.47
C ASP A 617 0.96 -10.36 -35.57
N LEU A 618 1.54 -9.40 -36.31
CA LEU A 618 0.91 -8.82 -37.50
C LEU A 618 0.68 -9.85 -38.61
N GLN A 619 1.62 -10.78 -38.83
CA GLN A 619 1.43 -11.89 -39.78
C GLN A 619 0.26 -12.80 -39.37
N LYS A 620 0.11 -13.08 -38.06
CA LYS A 620 -1.04 -13.84 -37.54
C LYS A 620 -2.35 -13.06 -37.71
N ILE A 621 -2.35 -11.75 -37.47
CA ILE A 621 -3.51 -10.88 -37.74
C ILE A 621 -3.89 -10.97 -39.23
N LYS A 622 -2.94 -10.85 -40.15
CA LYS A 622 -3.18 -10.97 -41.60
C LYS A 622 -3.76 -12.33 -41.98
N MET A 623 -3.28 -13.41 -41.37
CA MET A 623 -3.80 -14.76 -41.60
C MET A 623 -5.27 -14.91 -41.14
N ILE A 624 -5.62 -14.29 -40.01
CA ILE A 624 -6.97 -14.36 -39.43
C ILE A 624 -7.94 -13.41 -40.13
N SER A 625 -7.46 -12.23 -40.52
CA SER A 625 -8.22 -11.18 -41.19
C SER A 625 -7.38 -10.54 -42.30
N PRO A 626 -7.39 -11.10 -43.52
CA PRO A 626 -6.59 -10.60 -44.64
C PRO A 626 -6.87 -9.14 -45.01
N ASN A 627 -8.09 -8.66 -44.74
CA ASN A 627 -8.52 -7.28 -44.99
C ASN A 627 -8.38 -6.37 -43.75
N TYR A 628 -7.56 -6.77 -42.76
CA TYR A 628 -7.34 -5.95 -41.58
C TYR A 628 -6.73 -4.59 -41.98
N PRO A 629 -7.23 -3.45 -41.46
CA PRO A 629 -6.80 -2.13 -41.89
C PRO A 629 -5.27 -1.94 -41.84
N ASP A 630 -4.70 -1.47 -42.95
CA ASP A 630 -3.28 -1.16 -43.12
C ASP A 630 -2.30 -2.31 -42.80
N ILE A 631 -2.76 -3.56 -42.76
CA ILE A 631 -1.93 -4.68 -42.27
C ILE A 631 -0.64 -4.88 -43.07
N ASP A 632 -0.71 -4.75 -44.39
CA ASP A 632 0.47 -4.85 -45.27
C ASP A 632 1.47 -3.70 -45.04
N LYS A 633 0.96 -2.50 -44.75
CA LYS A 633 1.80 -1.34 -44.44
C LYS A 633 2.50 -1.52 -43.09
N LYS A 634 1.77 -2.03 -42.08
CA LYS A 634 2.34 -2.32 -40.75
C LYS A 634 3.40 -3.41 -40.81
N ILE A 635 3.17 -4.49 -41.57
CA ILE A 635 4.15 -5.57 -41.78
C ILE A 635 5.43 -5.02 -42.42
N LYS A 636 5.31 -4.24 -43.51
CA LYS A 636 6.47 -3.63 -44.17
C LYS A 636 7.27 -2.69 -43.25
N ALA A 637 6.59 -1.96 -42.38
CA ALA A 637 7.27 -1.11 -41.40
C ALA A 637 8.09 -1.94 -40.40
N ALA A 638 7.50 -3.01 -39.85
CA ALA A 638 8.21 -3.92 -38.94
C ALA A 638 9.39 -4.64 -39.62
N GLU A 639 9.23 -5.06 -40.88
CA GLU A 639 10.31 -5.64 -41.69
C GLU A 639 11.48 -4.65 -41.88
N HIS A 640 11.17 -3.41 -42.26
CA HIS A 640 12.18 -2.35 -42.39
C HIS A 640 12.91 -2.06 -41.07
N ASP A 641 12.19 -2.02 -39.95
CA ASP A 641 12.82 -1.81 -38.63
C ASP A 641 13.78 -2.94 -38.26
N ILE A 642 13.43 -4.20 -38.60
CA ILE A 642 14.32 -5.36 -38.43
C ILE A 642 15.57 -5.21 -39.30
N GLU A 643 15.42 -4.85 -40.58
CA GLU A 643 16.56 -4.63 -41.50
C GLU A 643 17.53 -3.57 -40.95
N MET A 644 17.01 -2.49 -40.37
CA MET A 644 17.81 -1.43 -39.74
C MET A 644 18.56 -1.94 -38.50
N ILE A 645 17.91 -2.75 -37.64
CA ILE A 645 18.54 -3.37 -36.47
C ILE A 645 19.68 -4.31 -36.88
N GLU A 646 19.44 -5.16 -37.88
CA GLU A 646 20.44 -6.11 -38.38
C GLU A 646 21.64 -5.39 -39.01
N SER A 647 21.38 -4.31 -39.76
CA SER A 647 22.41 -3.45 -40.35
C SER A 647 23.27 -2.75 -39.27
N ALA A 648 22.65 -2.23 -38.21
CA ALA A 648 23.36 -1.63 -37.09
C ALA A 648 24.23 -2.66 -36.34
N ARG A 649 23.71 -3.86 -36.10
CA ARG A 649 24.48 -4.95 -35.47
C ARG A 649 25.68 -5.39 -36.33
N ALA A 650 25.51 -5.48 -37.65
CA ALA A 650 26.59 -5.83 -38.57
C ALA A 650 27.73 -4.81 -38.56
N THR A 651 27.39 -3.52 -38.45
CA THR A 651 28.36 -2.42 -38.38
C THR A 651 29.10 -2.36 -37.04
N GLU A 652 28.44 -2.60 -35.91
CA GLU A 652 29.11 -2.74 -34.60
C GLU A 652 30.07 -3.93 -34.56
N THR A 653 29.67 -5.07 -35.15
CA THR A 653 30.52 -6.28 -35.19
C THR A 653 31.76 -6.05 -36.04
N ALA A 654 31.65 -5.32 -37.16
CA ALA A 654 32.76 -4.99 -38.06
C ALA A 654 33.79 -4.00 -37.45
N VAL A 655 33.38 -3.15 -36.51
CA VAL A 655 34.27 -2.22 -35.79
C VAL A 655 35.02 -2.92 -34.64
N SER A 656 34.52 -4.04 -34.14
CA SER A 656 35.09 -4.77 -33.00
C SER A 656 36.17 -5.82 -33.34
N THR A 657 36.40 -6.12 -34.63
CA THR A 657 37.48 -7.03 -35.07
C THR A 657 38.79 -6.29 -35.34
N PRO A 658 39.90 -6.56 -34.61
CA PRO A 658 41.18 -5.92 -34.91
C PRO A 658 41.75 -6.48 -36.21
N SER A 659 42.04 -5.59 -37.15
CA SER A 659 42.68 -5.92 -38.43
C SER A 659 44.11 -6.43 -38.19
N THR A 660 44.31 -7.74 -38.26
CA THR A 660 45.62 -8.35 -38.47
C THR A 660 45.83 -8.54 -39.97
N THR A 661 46.55 -7.63 -40.63
CA THR A 661 47.74 -7.90 -41.45
C THR A 661 48.12 -6.65 -42.23
N GLU A 662 49.27 -6.07 -41.91
CA GLU A 662 50.15 -5.53 -42.94
C GLU A 662 51.59 -5.91 -42.61
N THR A 663 52.09 -6.85 -43.40
CA THR A 663 53.47 -7.29 -43.42
C THR A 663 54.28 -6.24 -44.17
N THR A 664 55.17 -5.53 -43.49
CA THR A 664 56.25 -4.80 -44.17
C THR A 664 57.58 -5.21 -43.55
N THR A 665 58.32 -6.02 -44.30
CA THR A 665 59.73 -6.33 -44.10
C THR A 665 60.57 -5.08 -44.42
N LEU A 666 61.39 -4.62 -43.48
CA LEU A 666 62.64 -3.93 -43.81
C LEU A 666 63.63 -3.89 -42.63
N LYS A 667 64.72 -4.64 -42.83
CA LYS A 667 66.13 -4.44 -42.45
C LYS A 667 66.49 -3.90 -41.05
N SER A 668 67.29 -4.74 -40.40
CA SER A 668 68.37 -4.44 -39.46
C SER A 668 69.04 -3.06 -39.61
N ALA A 669 69.13 -2.34 -38.50
CA ALA A 669 70.26 -1.48 -38.18
C ALA A 669 70.51 -1.48 -36.66
N THR A 670 71.67 -2.00 -36.30
CA THR A 670 72.35 -1.89 -35.00
C THR A 670 72.82 -0.45 -34.75
N SER A 671 72.55 0.10 -33.57
CA SER A 671 73.44 0.98 -32.77
C SER A 671 72.79 1.18 -31.40
N ALA A 672 73.29 0.55 -30.33
CA ALA A 672 74.38 1.06 -29.48
C ALA A 672 74.05 2.39 -28.78
N THR A 673 73.74 2.26 -27.47
CA THR A 673 74.19 3.08 -26.33
C THR A 673 74.12 4.61 -26.41
N ALA A 674 73.40 5.24 -25.46
CA ALA A 674 74.01 6.07 -24.40
C ALA A 674 72.94 6.66 -23.43
N THR A 675 72.95 6.15 -22.20
CA THR A 675 72.90 6.84 -20.88
C THR A 675 72.19 8.19 -20.66
N SER A 676 71.46 8.18 -19.53
CA SER A 676 71.14 9.26 -18.58
C SER A 676 70.05 10.26 -19.02
N LYS A 677 69.01 10.56 -18.23
CA LYS A 677 68.80 10.52 -16.77
C LYS A 677 67.45 9.92 -16.43
#